data_AF-A0A5D0S7J4-F1
#
_entry.id   AF-A0A5D0S7J4-F1
#
_cell.length_a   1.000
_cell.length_b   1.000
_cell.length_c   1.000
_cell.angle_alpha   90.00
_cell.angle_beta   90.00
_cell.angle_gamma   90.00
#
_symmetry.space_group_name_H-M   'P 1'
#
loop_
_entity.id
_entity.type
_entity.pdbx_description
1 polymer ?
#
loop_
_entity_poly.entity_id
_entity_poly.type
_entity_poly.pdbx_seq_one_letter_code
_entity_poly.pdbx_strand_id
1 'polypeptide(L)'
;MSWLSALTGVLMVGHSLIGPDQPEMLEQMLAAGGHPVSVEAQIINGAPLQWNWSHGPEAEGVDARARLARGGIGALILTEAVPLANHLQWSDSAGQIALWGDAARMENPDVRVFVLETWHSLDSGTGAPVAYDDGAGVPWRQRLNDDLPAWQALAGDAVLIPAGQAMGRLSDAIIAGTVPGLSDISDLFADDIHPNAIGHYFVALVSYAALTEQSPVGLPLTLKDRYGGAFPAPDAGFGQRLQEIAGEVVADLSGVTFAPVADRLPANAPLAAATPTPPRATSIPAMPNGIAIGLAGVDDWSTQQPFLDVMKTARPWIGHLPGQWGGVEYSDLLARGLLDDDGWPKEKPGDLSAIGTVILTDLPAGATSTAGQYRLRFDGNGIVEPKGRATNIRYGRNEVTFSFTPGPGLVDLRIQRSDPADPVRNITVVQQDHAAAFDAGAVFNPDWIARLDGFAVVRFMDWMATNGSHQSAWADRPRPGDFSFAIKGVPVEVMLELANTLNADPWFNMPHLADDAYVTGFAEMVRDGLPPGRRAFVEFSNEVWNWQFEQAAWADAMAQERWGARDAWVQFYALRAAEVAALWSDVLPRDRLINVLGTQTGWLGLEDVILNAPLYMAENPANLRPAEAFEAYAVTGYFGGFLGTSERADMVQEWLAQSRARDPGRPFAHAIALAAQELLDGSVNGQAEDTLADLLNRVLPYHARIARENGLALVMYEGGTHAVGIGPMVDDEALSEFLIALNYSDEMGALYSRLIDGWRDLGGELFNAFVDVQAPTKWGSWGALRHLDDENPRWNALLAGQ
;
A
#
# COMPACT_ATOMS: atom_id res chain seq x y z
N MET A 1 12.35 28.47 -46.58
CA MET A 1 12.74 27.28 -45.79
C MET A 1 11.69 27.13 -44.70
N SER A 2 11.20 25.92 -44.44
CA SER A 2 10.30 25.71 -43.29
C SER A 2 11.06 26.08 -42.01
N TRP A 3 10.44 26.74 -41.05
CA TRP A 3 11.13 27.13 -39.81
C TRP A 3 11.68 25.89 -39.06
N LEU A 4 11.10 24.70 -39.30
CA LEU A 4 11.61 23.40 -38.85
C LEU A 4 13.06 23.12 -39.26
N SER A 5 13.53 23.63 -40.42
CA SER A 5 14.94 23.47 -40.80
C SER A 5 15.90 24.37 -40.00
N ALA A 6 15.37 25.30 -39.21
CA ALA A 6 16.11 26.14 -38.26
C ALA A 6 16.01 25.64 -36.81
N LEU A 7 15.23 24.57 -36.56
CA LEU A 7 15.15 23.92 -35.26
C LEU A 7 16.46 23.16 -34.99
N THR A 8 17.26 23.68 -34.06
CA THR A 8 18.60 23.15 -33.73
C THR A 8 18.70 22.58 -32.32
N GLY A 9 17.68 22.83 -31.49
CA GLY A 9 17.56 22.42 -30.10
C GLY A 9 16.34 23.09 -29.46
N VAL A 10 15.77 22.47 -28.42
CA VAL A 10 14.67 23.02 -27.63
C VAL A 10 15.16 23.24 -26.21
N LEU A 11 14.86 24.40 -25.64
CA LEU A 11 15.09 24.67 -24.22
C LEU A 11 13.77 25.00 -23.55
N MET A 12 13.43 24.27 -22.49
CA MET A 12 12.26 24.51 -21.66
C MET A 12 12.66 25.21 -20.36
N VAL A 13 11.94 26.25 -19.93
CA VAL A 13 12.20 26.96 -18.68
C VAL A 13 10.90 27.13 -17.90
N GLY A 14 10.89 26.69 -16.64
CA GLY A 14 9.73 26.85 -15.78
C GLY A 14 9.85 26.12 -14.45
N HIS A 15 8.79 25.41 -14.09
CA HIS A 15 8.60 24.80 -12.78
C HIS A 15 8.07 23.37 -12.88
N SER A 16 7.64 22.81 -11.75
CA SER A 16 7.26 21.40 -11.58
C SER A 16 6.21 20.86 -12.57
N LEU A 17 5.39 21.70 -13.21
CA LEU A 17 4.40 21.26 -14.21
C LEU A 17 5.02 20.88 -15.56
N ILE A 18 6.27 21.32 -15.83
CA ILE A 18 7.07 20.76 -16.92
C ILE A 18 7.57 19.37 -16.51
N GLY A 19 8.07 19.24 -15.27
CA GLY A 19 8.61 17.99 -14.75
C GLY A 19 9.84 17.48 -15.52
N PRO A 20 10.58 16.50 -14.99
CA PRO A 20 11.71 15.90 -15.70
C PRO A 20 11.29 15.10 -16.94
N ASP A 21 10.05 14.62 -16.98
CA ASP A 21 9.58 13.64 -17.97
C ASP A 21 9.19 14.28 -19.32
N GLN A 22 8.55 15.44 -19.29
CA GLN A 22 8.04 16.09 -20.50
C GLN A 22 9.14 16.45 -21.53
N PRO A 23 10.30 17.01 -21.14
CA PRO A 23 11.40 17.27 -22.07
C PRO A 23 11.89 16.01 -22.79
N GLU A 24 11.99 14.90 -22.06
CA GLU A 24 12.48 13.61 -22.58
C GLU A 24 11.48 12.99 -23.56
N MET A 25 10.19 13.08 -23.24
CA MET A 25 9.12 12.63 -24.14
C MET A 25 9.10 13.47 -25.42
N LEU A 26 9.20 14.80 -25.31
CA LEU A 26 9.20 15.70 -26.45
C LEU A 26 10.42 15.46 -27.37
N GLU A 27 11.60 15.21 -26.81
CA GLU A 27 12.80 14.87 -27.59
C GLU A 27 12.58 13.65 -28.48
N GLN A 28 12.02 12.58 -27.90
CA GLN A 28 11.77 11.34 -28.62
C GLN A 28 10.67 11.49 -29.67
N MET A 29 9.62 12.27 -29.37
CA MET A 29 8.56 12.59 -30.34
C MET A 29 9.10 13.42 -31.52
N LEU A 30 9.97 14.40 -31.26
CA LEU A 30 10.63 15.18 -32.31
C LEU A 30 11.52 14.30 -33.19
N ALA A 31 12.31 13.42 -32.59
CA ALA A 31 13.11 12.44 -33.32
C ALA A 31 12.26 11.52 -34.20
N ALA A 32 11.15 10.99 -33.66
CA ALA A 32 10.21 10.15 -34.40
C ALA A 32 9.50 10.90 -35.54
N GLY A 33 9.23 12.19 -35.34
CA GLY A 33 8.68 13.10 -36.35
C GLY A 33 9.66 13.54 -37.42
N GLY A 34 10.92 13.08 -37.38
CA GLY A 34 11.96 13.41 -38.36
C GLY A 34 12.78 14.66 -38.04
N HIS A 35 12.70 15.18 -36.80
CA HIS A 35 13.43 16.36 -36.32
C HIS A 35 14.29 16.01 -35.10
N PRO A 36 15.36 15.19 -35.24
CA PRO A 36 16.18 14.77 -34.11
C PRO A 36 17.02 15.94 -33.58
N VAL A 37 16.50 16.63 -32.56
CA VAL A 37 17.15 17.73 -31.85
C VAL A 37 17.09 17.47 -30.35
N SER A 38 18.04 18.00 -29.58
CA SER A 38 18.03 17.85 -28.12
C SER A 38 16.96 18.71 -27.47
N VAL A 39 16.31 18.20 -26.42
CA VAL A 39 15.40 18.96 -25.55
C VAL A 39 16.00 19.01 -24.16
N GLU A 40 16.35 20.21 -23.71
CA GLU A 40 16.92 20.47 -22.38
C GLU A 40 15.92 21.28 -21.55
N ALA A 41 15.96 21.18 -20.22
CA ALA A 41 15.06 21.92 -19.35
C ALA A 41 15.79 22.56 -18.15
N GLN A 42 15.28 23.70 -17.70
CA GLN A 42 15.56 24.31 -16.41
C GLN A 42 14.26 24.32 -15.59
N ILE A 43 14.27 23.65 -14.44
CA ILE A 43 13.08 23.49 -13.59
C ILE A 43 13.41 23.95 -12.18
N ILE A 44 12.65 24.91 -11.66
CA ILE A 44 12.64 25.28 -10.25
C ILE A 44 11.21 25.17 -9.73
N ASN A 45 10.98 24.28 -8.77
CA ASN A 45 9.63 23.96 -8.29
C ASN A 45 8.90 25.20 -7.73
N GLY A 46 7.65 25.40 -8.16
CA GLY A 46 6.81 26.54 -7.79
C GLY A 46 7.32 27.92 -8.22
N ALA A 47 8.42 28.01 -8.97
CA ALA A 47 9.09 29.29 -9.21
C ALA A 47 8.59 30.03 -10.45
N PRO A 48 8.32 31.34 -10.37
CA PRO A 48 7.99 32.14 -11.55
C PRO A 48 9.19 32.31 -12.49
N LEU A 49 8.92 32.74 -13.73
CA LEU A 49 9.95 32.99 -14.75
C LEU A 49 11.02 33.99 -14.29
N GLN A 50 10.63 34.97 -13.47
CA GLN A 50 11.54 35.94 -12.87
C GLN A 50 12.57 35.27 -11.95
N TRP A 51 12.13 34.30 -11.15
CA TRP A 51 13.01 33.58 -10.24
C TRP A 51 13.96 32.66 -11.00
N ASN A 52 13.41 31.96 -12.00
CA ASN A 52 14.19 31.16 -12.95
C ASN A 52 15.31 31.96 -13.62
N TRP A 53 15.11 33.26 -13.89
CA TRP A 53 16.13 34.11 -14.52
C TRP A 53 17.34 34.37 -13.60
N SER A 54 17.13 34.50 -12.30
CA SER A 54 18.19 34.82 -11.34
C SER A 54 18.82 33.60 -10.66
N HIS A 55 18.15 32.45 -10.64
CA HIS A 55 18.57 31.27 -9.88
C HIS A 55 18.82 30.02 -10.75
N GLY A 56 19.11 30.19 -12.04
CA GLY A 56 19.38 29.08 -12.96
C GLY A 56 20.40 28.02 -12.47
N PRO A 57 21.50 28.39 -11.78
CA PRO A 57 22.45 27.41 -11.23
C PRO A 57 21.87 26.48 -10.14
N GLU A 58 20.72 26.81 -9.56
CA GLU A 58 20.05 26.05 -8.49
C GLU A 58 18.95 25.13 -9.05
N ALA A 59 18.68 25.20 -10.36
CA ALA A 59 17.60 24.46 -10.99
C ALA A 59 17.94 23.00 -11.23
N GLU A 60 16.90 22.18 -11.33
CA GLU A 60 17.00 20.87 -11.93
C GLU A 60 17.21 21.01 -13.45
N GLY A 61 18.13 20.21 -13.99
CA GLY A 61 18.50 20.24 -15.41
C GLY A 61 19.66 21.20 -15.69
N VAL A 62 19.47 22.13 -16.63
CA VAL A 62 20.53 23.06 -17.08
C VAL A 62 20.31 24.47 -16.54
N ASP A 63 21.40 25.23 -16.37
CA ASP A 63 21.31 26.70 -16.25
C ASP A 63 20.94 27.26 -17.64
N ALA A 64 19.68 27.64 -17.82
CA ALA A 64 19.10 28.09 -19.07
C ALA A 64 19.79 29.35 -19.61
N ARG A 65 20.23 30.28 -18.75
CA ARG A 65 20.93 31.49 -19.21
C ARG A 65 22.32 31.16 -19.73
N ALA A 66 23.06 30.35 -18.97
CA ALA A 66 24.34 29.85 -19.43
C ALA A 66 24.20 28.98 -20.68
N ARG A 67 23.08 28.25 -20.82
CA ARG A 67 22.80 27.38 -21.96
C ARG A 67 22.45 28.16 -23.22
N LEU A 68 21.63 29.20 -23.12
CA LEU A 68 21.29 30.09 -24.24
C LEU A 68 22.54 30.75 -24.81
N ALA A 69 23.45 31.23 -23.94
CA ALA A 69 24.72 31.85 -24.34
C ALA A 69 25.68 30.93 -25.13
N ARG A 70 25.43 29.60 -25.16
CA ARG A 70 26.21 28.64 -25.95
C ARG A 70 25.67 28.48 -27.38
N GLY A 71 24.53 29.08 -27.71
CA GLY A 71 23.86 28.95 -29.00
C GLY A 71 23.23 27.57 -29.23
N GLY A 72 22.69 27.35 -30.43
CA GLY A 72 22.12 26.04 -30.82
C GLY A 72 20.74 25.73 -30.23
N ILE A 73 20.01 26.74 -29.75
CA ILE A 73 18.60 26.63 -29.38
C ILE A 73 17.76 27.28 -30.48
N GLY A 74 16.90 26.49 -31.14
CA GLY A 74 15.96 26.94 -32.17
C GLY A 74 14.55 27.22 -31.65
N ALA A 75 14.19 26.60 -30.52
CA ALA A 75 12.93 26.85 -29.83
C ALA A 75 13.15 27.05 -28.32
N LEU A 76 12.58 28.12 -27.77
CA LEU A 76 12.55 28.38 -26.33
C LEU A 76 11.11 28.27 -25.83
N ILE A 77 10.82 27.32 -24.96
CA ILE A 77 9.50 27.11 -24.35
C ILE A 77 9.55 27.64 -22.91
N LEU A 78 8.67 28.59 -22.59
CA LEU A 78 8.58 29.22 -21.28
C LEU A 78 7.22 28.90 -20.66
N THR A 79 7.17 28.60 -19.36
CA THR A 79 5.89 28.56 -18.63
C THR A 79 5.99 29.38 -17.35
N GLU A 80 4.92 30.11 -17.05
CA GLU A 80 4.82 30.94 -15.84
C GLU A 80 4.15 30.15 -14.71
N ALA A 81 4.55 30.47 -13.47
CA ALA A 81 4.00 29.85 -12.28
C ALA A 81 2.50 30.11 -12.11
N VAL A 82 1.86 29.20 -11.38
CA VAL A 82 0.45 29.26 -10.98
C VAL A 82 0.35 29.43 -9.46
N PRO A 83 -0.65 30.14 -8.92
CA PRO A 83 -1.81 30.70 -9.62
C PRO A 83 -1.49 31.89 -10.54
N LEU A 84 -1.92 31.83 -11.80
CA LEU A 84 -1.57 32.81 -12.85
C LEU A 84 -1.88 34.25 -12.46
N ALA A 85 -3.04 34.51 -11.85
CA ALA A 85 -3.45 35.86 -11.43
C ALA A 85 -2.42 36.54 -10.52
N ASN A 86 -1.79 35.77 -9.62
CA ASN A 86 -0.75 36.29 -8.73
C ASN A 86 0.50 36.68 -9.52
N HIS A 87 0.93 35.82 -10.44
CA HIS A 87 2.16 36.04 -11.17
C HIS A 87 2.03 37.15 -12.22
N LEU A 88 0.85 37.31 -12.83
CA LEU A 88 0.52 38.48 -13.64
C LEU A 88 0.59 39.79 -12.85
N GLN A 89 0.28 39.76 -11.55
CA GLN A 89 0.34 40.94 -10.69
C GLN A 89 1.76 41.22 -10.16
N TRP A 90 2.51 40.19 -9.79
CA TRP A 90 3.69 40.34 -8.94
C TRP A 90 5.02 39.93 -9.58
N SER A 91 5.02 39.19 -10.68
CA SER A 91 6.23 38.55 -11.24
C SER A 91 6.73 39.16 -12.55
N ASP A 92 6.08 40.21 -13.06
CA ASP A 92 6.44 40.83 -14.35
C ASP A 92 6.51 39.81 -15.51
N SER A 93 5.56 38.89 -15.56
CA SER A 93 5.60 37.71 -16.43
C SER A 93 5.81 38.05 -17.92
N ALA A 94 5.13 39.08 -18.43
CA ALA A 94 5.31 39.53 -19.81
C ALA A 94 6.72 40.12 -20.05
N GLY A 95 7.25 40.88 -19.09
CA GLY A 95 8.62 41.37 -19.12
C GLY A 95 9.64 40.24 -19.09
N GLN A 96 9.39 39.19 -18.30
CA GLN A 96 10.27 38.02 -18.24
C GLN A 96 10.26 37.22 -19.55
N ILE A 97 9.10 37.00 -20.17
CA ILE A 97 9.02 36.34 -21.48
C ILE A 97 9.80 37.12 -22.54
N ALA A 98 9.66 38.45 -22.55
CA ALA A 98 10.44 39.30 -23.46
C ALA A 98 11.95 39.20 -23.16
N LEU A 99 12.35 39.23 -21.89
CA LEU A 99 13.74 39.14 -21.45
C LEU A 99 14.39 37.81 -21.85
N TRP A 100 13.72 36.69 -21.58
CA TRP A 100 14.14 35.36 -21.99
C TRP A 100 14.22 35.23 -23.51
N GLY A 101 13.22 35.74 -24.23
CA GLY A 101 13.19 35.75 -25.68
C GLY A 101 14.32 36.56 -26.30
N ASP A 102 14.61 37.75 -25.78
CA ASP A 102 15.69 38.61 -26.26
C ASP A 102 17.06 37.98 -26.01
N ALA A 103 17.25 37.33 -24.86
CA ALA A 103 18.47 36.60 -24.56
C ALA A 103 18.71 35.43 -25.54
N ALA A 104 17.65 34.72 -25.91
CA ALA A 104 17.75 33.68 -26.93
C ALA A 104 18.03 34.26 -28.33
N ARG A 105 17.36 35.37 -28.69
CA ARG A 105 17.54 36.05 -29.99
C ARG A 105 18.92 36.65 -30.18
N MET A 106 19.60 37.03 -29.10
CA MET A 106 20.99 37.50 -29.16
C MET A 106 21.92 36.46 -29.78
N GLU A 107 21.71 35.18 -29.48
CA GLU A 107 22.54 34.08 -29.96
C GLU A 107 21.96 33.42 -31.22
N ASN A 108 20.63 33.33 -31.31
CA ASN A 108 19.93 32.83 -32.50
C ASN A 108 18.80 33.80 -32.89
N PRO A 109 19.03 34.73 -33.83
CA PRO A 109 18.01 35.68 -34.29
C PRO A 109 16.73 35.03 -34.84
N ASP A 110 16.82 33.77 -35.26
CA ASP A 110 15.71 32.99 -35.82
C ASP A 110 15.01 32.09 -34.77
N VAL A 111 15.38 32.20 -33.48
CA VAL A 111 14.73 31.43 -32.40
C VAL A 111 13.23 31.74 -32.33
N ARG A 112 12.42 30.70 -32.25
CA ARG A 112 11.00 30.84 -31.91
C ARG A 112 10.80 30.73 -30.40
N VAL A 113 10.07 31.67 -29.84
CA VAL A 113 9.67 31.66 -28.43
C VAL A 113 8.25 31.11 -28.35
N PHE A 114 8.04 30.19 -27.42
CA PHE A 114 6.77 29.56 -27.12
C PHE A 114 6.42 29.81 -25.66
N VAL A 115 5.13 29.96 -25.37
CA VAL A 115 4.60 29.99 -24.00
C VAL A 115 3.72 28.77 -23.81
N LEU A 116 4.08 27.91 -22.85
CA LEU A 116 3.30 26.73 -22.49
C LEU A 116 2.23 27.14 -21.48
N GLU A 117 0.97 27.12 -21.93
CA GLU A 117 -0.21 27.30 -21.08
C GLU A 117 -0.31 26.15 -20.08
N THR A 118 -0.41 26.46 -18.79
CA THR A 118 -0.65 25.48 -17.73
C THR A 118 -2.05 25.64 -17.14
N TRP A 119 -2.36 24.82 -16.14
CA TRP A 119 -3.65 24.74 -15.48
C TRP A 119 -3.50 24.97 -13.98
N HIS A 120 -4.63 25.18 -13.33
CA HIS A 120 -4.71 25.32 -11.88
C HIS A 120 -4.99 23.97 -11.20
N SER A 121 -4.95 23.95 -9.87
CA SER A 121 -5.36 22.77 -9.08
C SER A 121 -6.76 22.30 -9.47
N LEU A 122 -6.92 20.98 -9.64
CA LEU A 122 -8.18 20.28 -9.89
C LEU A 122 -9.20 20.52 -8.78
N ASP A 123 -8.76 20.93 -7.59
CA ASP A 123 -9.63 21.31 -6.49
C ASP A 123 -10.37 22.64 -6.73
N SER A 124 -10.02 23.38 -7.78
CA SER A 124 -10.71 24.62 -8.15
C SER A 124 -12.20 24.38 -8.40
N GLY A 125 -13.04 25.09 -7.63
CA GLY A 125 -14.50 25.05 -7.65
C GLY A 125 -15.13 23.88 -6.91
N THR A 126 -14.34 23.06 -6.22
CA THR A 126 -14.83 21.97 -5.36
C THR A 126 -15.24 22.47 -3.97
N GLY A 127 -14.74 23.64 -3.56
CA GLY A 127 -14.88 24.19 -2.22
C GLY A 127 -13.72 23.86 -1.27
N ALA A 128 -12.75 23.04 -1.72
CA ALA A 128 -11.49 22.83 -1.01
C ALA A 128 -10.60 24.10 -1.06
N PRO A 129 -9.88 24.42 0.02
CA PRO A 129 -8.98 25.57 0.03
C PRO A 129 -7.73 25.29 -0.81
N VAL A 130 -7.52 26.07 -1.87
CA VAL A 130 -6.26 26.07 -2.63
C VAL A 130 -5.41 27.25 -2.16
N ALA A 131 -4.23 26.96 -1.60
CA ALA A 131 -3.39 27.96 -0.98
C ALA A 131 -3.01 29.08 -1.98
N TYR A 132 -3.15 30.33 -1.53
CA TYR A 132 -2.79 31.53 -2.30
C TYR A 132 -3.54 31.69 -3.64
N ASP A 133 -4.66 31.00 -3.86
CA ASP A 133 -5.45 31.12 -5.08
C ASP A 133 -6.84 31.72 -4.79
N ASP A 134 -6.97 33.04 -4.92
CA ASP A 134 -8.26 33.73 -4.77
C ASP A 134 -9.31 33.28 -5.82
N GLY A 135 -8.86 32.63 -6.90
CA GLY A 135 -9.70 32.04 -7.95
C GLY A 135 -10.15 30.61 -7.68
N ALA A 136 -9.74 30.00 -6.56
CA ALA A 136 -10.03 28.60 -6.23
C ALA A 136 -11.52 28.26 -6.13
N GLY A 137 -12.40 29.25 -5.99
CA GLY A 137 -13.85 29.04 -5.99
C GLY A 137 -14.46 28.82 -7.38
N VAL A 138 -13.70 29.04 -8.45
CA VAL A 138 -14.18 28.87 -9.84
C VAL A 138 -13.86 27.45 -10.31
N PRO A 139 -14.82 26.70 -10.89
CA PRO A 139 -14.58 25.35 -11.39
C PRO A 139 -13.37 25.25 -12.32
N TRP A 140 -12.50 24.27 -12.10
CA TRP A 140 -11.26 24.08 -12.85
C TRP A 140 -11.44 24.16 -14.37
N ARG A 141 -12.43 23.44 -14.92
CA ARG A 141 -12.73 23.44 -16.36
C ARG A 141 -13.15 24.82 -16.87
N GLN A 142 -13.85 25.60 -16.05
CA GLN A 142 -14.24 26.97 -16.35
C GLN A 142 -13.02 27.90 -16.32
N ARG A 143 -12.14 27.75 -15.32
CA ARG A 143 -10.90 28.54 -15.21
C ARG A 143 -10.02 28.44 -16.45
N LEU A 144 -9.89 27.25 -17.02
CA LEU A 144 -9.16 27.09 -18.29
C LEU A 144 -9.69 28.03 -19.38
N ASN A 145 -11.01 28.19 -19.51
CA ASN A 145 -11.58 29.11 -20.50
C ASN A 145 -11.39 30.58 -20.08
N ASP A 146 -11.55 30.87 -18.79
CA ASP A 146 -11.49 32.23 -18.24
C ASP A 146 -10.06 32.79 -18.27
N ASP A 147 -9.05 31.94 -18.10
CA ASP A 147 -7.62 32.29 -18.07
C ASP A 147 -6.98 32.31 -19.46
N LEU A 148 -7.59 31.67 -20.48
CA LEU A 148 -7.06 31.63 -21.85
C LEU A 148 -6.74 33.03 -22.43
N PRO A 149 -7.62 34.06 -22.31
CA PRO A 149 -7.28 35.41 -22.78
C PRO A 149 -6.05 36.00 -22.07
N ALA A 150 -5.83 35.66 -20.80
CA ALA A 150 -4.66 36.11 -20.05
C ALA A 150 -3.39 35.41 -20.52
N TRP A 151 -3.45 34.09 -20.78
CA TRP A 151 -2.36 33.34 -21.41
C TRP A 151 -2.02 33.84 -22.82
N GLN A 152 -3.04 34.16 -23.63
CA GLN A 152 -2.84 34.75 -24.96
C GLN A 152 -2.20 36.13 -24.88
N ALA A 153 -2.65 36.98 -23.96
CA ALA A 153 -2.06 38.29 -23.74
C ALA A 153 -0.61 38.18 -23.23
N LEU A 154 -0.33 37.19 -22.37
CA LEU A 154 1.00 36.92 -21.83
C LEU A 154 1.97 36.43 -22.92
N ALA A 155 1.49 35.58 -23.83
CA ALA A 155 2.29 35.10 -24.97
C ALA A 155 2.68 36.24 -25.92
N GLY A 156 1.79 37.21 -26.18
CA GLY A 156 2.07 38.35 -27.06
C GLY A 156 2.49 37.90 -28.46
N ASP A 157 3.72 38.19 -28.86
CA ASP A 157 4.31 37.78 -30.15
C ASP A 157 4.87 36.34 -30.14
N ALA A 158 4.93 35.69 -28.98
CA ALA A 158 5.32 34.28 -28.85
C ALA A 158 4.17 33.35 -29.25
N VAL A 159 4.49 32.09 -29.59
CA VAL A 159 3.48 31.09 -29.92
C VAL A 159 2.96 30.44 -28.64
N LEU A 160 1.65 30.49 -28.42
CA LEU A 160 1.02 29.78 -27.29
C LEU A 160 0.93 28.28 -27.61
N ILE A 161 1.44 27.44 -26.71
CA ILE A 161 1.18 25.99 -26.68
C ILE A 161 -0.04 25.79 -25.77
N PRO A 162 -1.22 25.43 -26.32
CA PRO A 162 -2.49 25.48 -25.60
C PRO A 162 -2.74 24.23 -24.75
N ALA A 163 -1.82 23.90 -23.85
CA ALA A 163 -1.88 22.68 -23.06
C ALA A 163 -3.00 22.70 -22.00
N GLY A 164 -3.29 23.86 -21.38
CA GLY A 164 -4.47 24.04 -20.55
C GLY A 164 -5.77 23.76 -21.31
N GLN A 165 -5.93 24.32 -22.52
CA GLN A 165 -7.10 24.03 -23.36
C GLN A 165 -7.16 22.57 -23.81
N ALA A 166 -6.00 21.95 -24.05
CA ALA A 166 -5.96 20.53 -24.39
C ALA A 166 -6.42 19.64 -23.24
N MET A 167 -5.98 19.93 -22.01
CA MET A 167 -6.49 19.27 -20.80
C MET A 167 -7.99 19.49 -20.62
N GLY A 168 -8.49 20.70 -20.90
CA GLY A 168 -9.93 21.00 -20.87
C GLY A 168 -10.74 20.20 -21.90
N ARG A 169 -10.25 20.10 -23.14
CA ARG A 169 -10.92 19.31 -24.20
C ARG A 169 -10.82 17.81 -23.94
N LEU A 170 -9.72 17.36 -23.35
CA LEU A 170 -9.59 15.97 -22.90
C LEU A 170 -10.60 15.67 -21.79
N SER A 171 -10.75 16.56 -20.81
CA SER A 171 -11.78 16.46 -19.76
C SER A 171 -13.19 16.37 -20.35
N ASP A 172 -13.52 17.23 -21.32
CA ASP A 172 -14.82 17.17 -22.03
C ASP A 172 -15.02 15.82 -22.76
N ALA A 173 -13.96 15.30 -23.38
CA ALA A 173 -13.98 14.04 -24.11
C ALA A 173 -14.13 12.81 -23.18
N ILE A 174 -13.53 12.88 -21.98
CA ILE A 174 -13.67 11.90 -20.90
C ILE A 174 -15.12 11.89 -20.38
N ILE A 175 -15.68 13.07 -20.07
CA ILE A 175 -17.09 13.24 -19.65
C ILE A 175 -18.05 12.69 -20.72
N ALA A 176 -17.72 12.88 -22.00
CA ALA A 176 -18.49 12.35 -23.11
C ALA A 176 -18.32 10.82 -23.33
N GLY A 177 -17.46 10.16 -22.56
CA GLY A 177 -17.17 8.72 -22.67
C GLY A 177 -16.45 8.33 -23.97
N THR A 178 -15.70 9.27 -24.57
CA THR A 178 -15.03 9.07 -25.87
C THR A 178 -13.53 8.80 -25.76
N VAL A 179 -13.02 8.71 -24.54
CA VAL A 179 -11.62 8.41 -24.24
C VAL A 179 -11.56 7.08 -23.51
N PRO A 180 -11.12 6.01 -24.18
CA PRO A 180 -10.98 4.70 -23.54
C PRO A 180 -10.02 4.78 -22.36
N GLY A 181 -10.38 4.14 -21.24
CA GLY A 181 -9.48 3.97 -20.09
C GLY A 181 -9.36 5.16 -19.14
N LEU A 182 -10.10 6.25 -19.35
CA LEU A 182 -10.18 7.37 -18.41
C LEU A 182 -11.61 7.65 -18.00
N SER A 183 -11.82 7.96 -16.72
CA SER A 183 -13.13 8.25 -16.13
C SER A 183 -13.24 9.69 -15.63
N ASP A 184 -12.12 10.29 -15.25
CA ASP A 184 -12.00 11.71 -14.90
C ASP A 184 -10.68 12.30 -15.43
N ILE A 185 -10.59 13.63 -15.50
CA ILE A 185 -9.34 14.30 -15.88
C ILE A 185 -8.24 14.10 -14.84
N SER A 186 -8.58 13.87 -13.57
CA SER A 186 -7.63 13.56 -12.49
C SER A 186 -6.81 12.29 -12.76
N ASP A 187 -7.29 11.38 -13.60
CA ASP A 187 -6.59 10.15 -13.98
C ASP A 187 -5.27 10.43 -14.75
N LEU A 188 -5.09 11.65 -15.26
CA LEU A 188 -3.83 12.12 -15.88
C LEU A 188 -2.91 12.85 -14.90
N PHE A 189 -3.27 12.92 -13.62
CA PHE A 189 -2.55 13.66 -12.61
C PHE A 189 -2.00 12.73 -11.51
N ALA A 190 -0.87 13.12 -10.92
CA ALA A 190 -0.24 12.46 -9.79
C ALA A 190 -0.73 13.03 -8.44
N ASP A 191 -1.12 14.30 -8.43
CA ASP A 191 -1.82 14.98 -7.34
C ASP A 191 -2.86 15.96 -7.91
N ASP A 192 -3.30 16.96 -7.15
CA ASP A 192 -4.31 17.91 -7.62
C ASP A 192 -3.80 18.87 -8.72
N ILE A 193 -2.50 18.90 -9.05
CA ILE A 193 -1.95 19.86 -10.02
C ILE A 193 -0.86 19.30 -10.96
N HIS A 194 -0.04 18.36 -10.51
CA HIS A 194 1.06 17.76 -11.26
C HIS A 194 0.56 16.60 -12.12
N PRO A 195 0.86 16.59 -13.43
CA PRO A 195 0.50 15.46 -14.30
C PRO A 195 1.34 14.22 -13.96
N ASN A 196 0.75 13.03 -14.15
CA ASN A 196 1.50 11.77 -14.12
C ASN A 196 2.16 11.52 -15.50
N ALA A 197 2.79 10.36 -15.70
CA ALA A 197 3.49 10.05 -16.97
C ALA A 197 2.57 10.13 -18.22
N ILE A 198 1.29 9.75 -18.10
CA ILE A 198 0.33 9.82 -19.20
C ILE A 198 -0.12 11.28 -19.43
N GLY A 199 -0.26 12.06 -18.35
CA GLY A 199 -0.47 13.50 -18.44
C GLY A 199 0.69 14.22 -19.13
N HIS A 200 1.93 13.93 -18.74
CA HIS A 200 3.14 14.45 -19.39
C HIS A 200 3.24 14.01 -20.85
N TYR A 201 2.86 12.77 -21.18
CA TYR A 201 2.78 12.28 -22.55
C TYR A 201 1.80 13.11 -23.37
N PHE A 202 0.59 13.32 -22.86
CA PHE A 202 -0.42 14.11 -23.55
C PHE A 202 0.04 15.55 -23.78
N VAL A 203 0.67 16.19 -22.79
CA VAL A 203 1.18 17.56 -22.98
C VAL A 203 2.38 17.58 -23.94
N ALA A 204 3.23 16.56 -23.95
CA ALA A 204 4.30 16.43 -24.93
C ALA A 204 3.75 16.32 -26.37
N LEU A 205 2.61 15.64 -26.59
CA LEU A 205 1.94 15.61 -27.89
C LEU A 205 1.43 17.00 -28.33
N VAL A 206 0.86 17.76 -27.39
CA VAL A 206 0.40 19.14 -27.65
C VAL A 206 1.59 20.05 -27.98
N SER A 207 2.67 19.95 -27.20
CA SER A 207 3.92 20.66 -27.46
C SER A 207 4.54 20.28 -28.79
N TYR A 208 4.57 18.98 -29.14
CA TYR A 208 5.05 18.53 -30.45
C TYR A 208 4.22 19.13 -31.58
N ALA A 209 2.89 19.07 -31.50
CA ALA A 209 2.01 19.54 -32.56
C ALA A 209 2.09 21.07 -32.74
N ALA A 210 2.12 21.82 -31.63
CA ALA A 210 2.24 23.27 -31.64
C ALA A 210 3.63 23.74 -32.09
N LEU A 211 4.68 23.03 -31.64
CA LEU A 211 6.04 23.31 -32.07
C LEU A 211 6.16 23.01 -33.54
N THR A 212 5.91 21.78 -33.99
CA THR A 212 6.23 21.32 -35.36
C THR A 212 5.23 21.75 -36.44
N GLU A 213 4.01 22.14 -36.06
CA GLU A 213 2.88 22.28 -36.98
C GLU A 213 2.60 20.96 -37.76
N GLN A 214 2.96 19.80 -37.18
CA GLN A 214 2.68 18.46 -37.70
C GLN A 214 1.70 17.70 -36.80
N SER A 215 0.97 16.74 -37.40
CA SER A 215 0.01 15.94 -36.64
C SER A 215 0.75 15.03 -35.66
N PRO A 216 0.32 14.96 -34.39
CA PRO A 216 0.90 14.02 -33.43
C PRO A 216 0.37 12.59 -33.60
N VAL A 217 -0.61 12.37 -34.49
CA VAL A 217 -1.18 11.04 -34.76
C VAL A 217 -0.15 10.14 -35.45
N GLY A 218 0.07 8.96 -34.88
CA GLY A 218 1.07 8.00 -35.34
C GLY A 218 2.45 8.18 -34.70
N LEU A 219 2.60 9.12 -33.75
CA LEU A 219 3.80 9.18 -32.93
C LEU A 219 3.91 7.96 -32.00
N PRO A 220 5.13 7.63 -31.52
CA PRO A 220 5.32 6.51 -30.62
C PRO A 220 4.48 6.66 -29.34
N LEU A 221 3.88 5.55 -28.90
CA LEU A 221 3.18 5.47 -27.61
C LEU A 221 4.15 5.13 -26.47
N THR A 222 5.17 4.33 -26.77
CA THR A 222 6.22 3.95 -25.82
C THR A 222 7.41 4.87 -25.97
N LEU A 223 7.69 5.63 -24.92
CA LEU A 223 8.82 6.54 -24.79
C LEU A 223 9.68 6.12 -23.59
N LYS A 224 10.90 6.62 -23.52
CA LYS A 224 11.88 6.26 -22.48
C LYS A 224 12.23 7.42 -21.56
N ASP A 225 12.50 7.12 -20.30
CA ASP A 225 13.08 8.06 -19.34
C ASP A 225 14.60 8.25 -19.56
N ARG A 226 15.22 9.22 -18.87
CA ARG A 226 16.67 9.50 -18.89
C ARG A 226 17.56 8.35 -18.45
N TYR A 227 17.00 7.36 -17.75
CA TYR A 227 17.71 6.16 -17.30
C TYR A 227 17.53 5.00 -18.28
N GLY A 228 16.78 5.20 -19.37
CA GLY A 228 16.50 4.21 -20.40
C GLY A 228 15.35 3.25 -20.05
N GLY A 229 14.62 3.51 -18.96
CA GLY A 229 13.35 2.85 -18.64
C GLY A 229 12.23 3.32 -19.56
N ALA A 230 11.12 2.59 -19.64
CA ALA A 230 9.97 3.02 -20.44
C ALA A 230 8.99 3.81 -19.56
N PHE A 231 8.52 4.96 -20.04
CA PHE A 231 7.37 5.61 -19.44
C PHE A 231 6.13 4.71 -19.59
N PRO A 232 5.19 4.74 -18.62
CA PRO A 232 3.86 4.15 -18.78
C PRO A 232 3.20 4.63 -20.08
N ALA A 233 3.02 3.72 -21.02
CA ALA A 233 2.49 4.02 -22.35
C ALA A 233 0.98 3.74 -22.40
N PRO A 234 0.17 4.66 -22.97
CA PRO A 234 -1.23 4.35 -23.22
C PRO A 234 -1.34 3.23 -24.26
N ASP A 235 -2.39 2.40 -24.17
CA ASP A 235 -2.65 1.39 -25.20
C ASP A 235 -2.91 2.02 -26.57
N ALA A 236 -2.96 1.20 -27.63
CA ALA A 236 -3.08 1.70 -28.99
C ALA A 236 -4.32 2.58 -29.23
N GLY A 237 -5.47 2.23 -28.64
CA GLY A 237 -6.72 2.97 -28.83
C GLY A 237 -6.78 4.24 -28.00
N PHE A 238 -6.37 4.16 -26.73
CA PHE A 238 -6.27 5.30 -25.84
C PHE A 238 -5.21 6.31 -26.31
N GLY A 239 -4.02 5.82 -26.65
CA GLY A 239 -2.92 6.63 -27.16
C GLY A 239 -3.27 7.32 -28.48
N GLN A 240 -3.92 6.60 -29.40
CA GLN A 240 -4.44 7.22 -30.62
C GLN A 240 -5.44 8.35 -30.29
N ARG A 241 -6.34 8.15 -29.32
CA ARG A 241 -7.32 9.16 -28.94
C ARG A 241 -6.69 10.40 -28.32
N LEU A 242 -5.66 10.23 -27.48
CA LEU A 242 -4.85 11.34 -26.95
C LEU A 242 -4.17 12.13 -28.07
N GLN A 243 -3.59 11.44 -29.05
CA GLN A 243 -2.98 12.08 -30.22
C GLN A 243 -4.00 12.86 -31.05
N GLU A 244 -5.18 12.30 -31.28
CA GLU A 244 -6.26 12.98 -31.99
C GLU A 244 -6.68 14.26 -31.27
N ILE A 245 -6.95 14.20 -29.97
CA ILE A 245 -7.39 15.37 -29.18
C ILE A 245 -6.29 16.44 -29.15
N ALA A 246 -5.03 16.05 -28.92
CA ALA A 246 -3.91 16.99 -28.95
C ALA A 246 -3.79 17.70 -30.31
N GLY A 247 -3.92 16.95 -31.41
CA GLY A 247 -3.94 17.50 -32.76
C GLY A 247 -5.13 18.43 -33.00
N GLU A 248 -6.35 18.03 -32.65
CA GLU A 248 -7.57 18.82 -32.85
C GLU A 248 -7.49 20.18 -32.13
N VAL A 249 -7.01 20.20 -30.88
CA VAL A 249 -6.88 21.43 -30.09
C VAL A 249 -5.88 22.40 -30.72
N VAL A 250 -4.71 21.92 -31.12
CA VAL A 250 -3.70 22.75 -31.76
C VAL A 250 -4.17 23.24 -33.12
N ALA A 251 -4.86 22.40 -33.90
CA ALA A 251 -5.43 22.82 -35.18
C ALA A 251 -6.44 23.96 -35.01
N ASP A 252 -7.34 23.83 -34.03
CA ASP A 252 -8.40 24.80 -33.76
C ASP A 252 -7.86 26.13 -33.21
N LEU A 253 -6.89 26.09 -32.29
CA LEU A 253 -6.41 27.27 -31.57
C LEU A 253 -5.20 27.96 -32.23
N SER A 254 -4.35 27.19 -32.91
CA SER A 254 -3.17 27.71 -33.61
C SER A 254 -3.39 27.90 -35.11
N GLY A 255 -4.56 27.53 -35.64
CA GLY A 255 -4.94 27.73 -37.05
C GLY A 255 -4.17 26.82 -38.03
N VAL A 256 -3.62 25.71 -37.55
CA VAL A 256 -2.85 24.75 -38.35
C VAL A 256 -3.80 23.71 -38.96
N THR A 257 -3.62 23.38 -40.25
CA THR A 257 -4.41 22.32 -40.91
C THR A 257 -3.54 21.09 -41.13
N PHE A 258 -3.85 19.99 -40.46
CA PHE A 258 -3.17 18.70 -40.67
C PHE A 258 -3.76 17.92 -41.86
N ALA A 259 -2.95 17.08 -42.50
CA ALA A 259 -3.43 16.16 -43.53
C ALA A 259 -4.40 15.11 -42.92
N PRO A 260 -5.47 14.70 -43.64
CA PRO A 260 -6.42 13.73 -43.11
C PRO A 260 -5.76 12.36 -42.92
N VAL A 261 -5.93 11.78 -41.73
CA VAL A 261 -5.48 10.42 -41.39
C VAL A 261 -6.53 9.40 -41.84
N ALA A 262 -6.10 8.29 -42.45
CA ALA A 262 -6.97 7.34 -43.16
C ALA A 262 -7.88 6.48 -42.23
N ASP A 263 -7.56 6.38 -40.94
CA ASP A 263 -8.29 5.59 -39.94
C ASP A 263 -8.66 6.45 -38.72
N ARG A 264 -9.46 7.50 -38.92
CA ARG A 264 -10.12 8.16 -37.78
C ARG A 264 -11.20 7.23 -37.23
N LEU A 265 -11.19 6.99 -35.91
CA LEU A 265 -12.40 6.51 -35.25
C LEU A 265 -13.53 7.51 -35.54
N PRO A 266 -14.76 7.07 -35.85
CA PRO A 266 -15.83 7.99 -36.21
C PRO A 266 -16.18 8.87 -35.00
N ALA A 267 -16.09 10.19 -35.17
CA ALA A 267 -16.69 11.13 -34.25
C ALA A 267 -18.21 10.87 -34.21
N ASN A 268 -18.72 10.56 -33.02
CA ASN A 268 -20.12 10.23 -32.74
C ASN A 268 -20.60 8.88 -33.32
N ALA A 269 -20.13 7.78 -32.77
CA ALA A 269 -20.96 6.58 -32.71
C ALA A 269 -21.82 6.65 -31.43
N PRO A 270 -23.16 6.77 -31.52
CA PRO A 270 -23.98 6.44 -30.37
C PRO A 270 -23.73 4.96 -30.10
N LEU A 271 -23.30 4.62 -28.89
CA LEU A 271 -23.34 3.23 -28.43
C LEU A 271 -24.78 2.75 -28.66
N ALA A 272 -24.94 1.83 -29.61
CA ALA A 272 -26.12 1.01 -29.66
C ALA A 272 -26.22 0.39 -28.27
N ALA A 273 -27.32 0.69 -27.57
CA ALA A 273 -27.59 0.16 -26.25
C ALA A 273 -27.28 -1.34 -26.28
N ALA A 274 -26.17 -1.72 -25.62
CA ALA A 274 -25.94 -3.09 -25.27
C ALA A 274 -27.17 -3.46 -24.45
N THR A 275 -28.02 -4.32 -25.02
CA THR A 275 -29.08 -4.95 -24.25
C THR A 275 -28.39 -5.49 -23.01
N PRO A 276 -28.86 -5.14 -21.79
CA PRO A 276 -28.28 -5.66 -20.58
C PRO A 276 -28.34 -7.17 -20.70
N THR A 277 -27.19 -7.81 -20.88
CA THR A 277 -27.05 -9.21 -20.52
C THR A 277 -27.48 -9.23 -19.06
N PRO A 278 -28.52 -9.99 -18.70
CA PRO A 278 -28.96 -9.99 -17.32
C PRO A 278 -27.73 -10.29 -16.45
N PRO A 279 -27.55 -9.60 -15.31
CA PRO A 279 -26.53 -10.01 -14.35
C PRO A 279 -26.71 -11.52 -14.17
N ARG A 280 -25.61 -12.25 -14.02
CA ARG A 280 -25.73 -13.63 -13.56
C ARG A 280 -26.37 -13.53 -12.17
N ALA A 281 -27.69 -13.66 -12.16
CA ALA A 281 -28.54 -13.51 -11.00
C ALA A 281 -28.28 -14.73 -10.13
N THR A 282 -27.32 -14.56 -9.25
CA THR A 282 -27.07 -15.36 -8.07
C THR A 282 -26.55 -14.33 -7.10
N SER A 283 -27.42 -13.89 -6.20
CA SER A 283 -27.07 -12.99 -5.10
C SER A 283 -25.71 -13.40 -4.53
N ILE A 284 -24.79 -12.44 -4.38
CA ILE A 284 -23.58 -12.63 -3.57
C ILE A 284 -24.04 -13.30 -2.26
N PRO A 285 -23.36 -14.37 -1.78
CA PRO A 285 -23.68 -14.92 -0.48
C PRO A 285 -23.63 -13.80 0.55
N ALA A 286 -24.73 -13.56 1.26
CA ALA A 286 -24.79 -12.47 2.25
C ALA A 286 -23.65 -12.65 3.26
N MET A 287 -22.83 -11.63 3.46
CA MET A 287 -21.71 -11.70 4.39
C MET A 287 -22.17 -12.00 5.82
N PRO A 288 -21.32 -12.59 6.67
CA PRO A 288 -21.67 -12.77 8.07
C PRO A 288 -21.81 -11.38 8.71
N ASN A 289 -22.92 -11.14 9.39
CA ASN A 289 -23.08 -9.91 10.18
C ASN A 289 -22.09 -9.96 11.36
N GLY A 290 -21.24 -8.94 11.49
CA GLY A 290 -20.38 -8.77 12.67
C GLY A 290 -19.00 -8.21 12.35
N ILE A 291 -18.12 -8.28 13.35
CA ILE A 291 -16.71 -7.89 13.26
C ILE A 291 -15.86 -9.13 12.96
N ALA A 292 -14.88 -8.98 12.08
CA ALA A 292 -13.79 -9.91 11.89
C ALA A 292 -12.58 -9.45 12.72
N ILE A 293 -11.71 -10.39 13.07
CA ILE A 293 -10.47 -10.07 13.77
C ILE A 293 -9.29 -10.83 13.17
N GLY A 294 -8.21 -10.11 12.86
CA GLY A 294 -6.94 -10.74 12.55
C GLY A 294 -6.25 -11.23 13.82
N LEU A 295 -5.45 -12.28 13.68
CA LEU A 295 -4.66 -12.80 14.80
C LEU A 295 -3.22 -12.34 14.67
N ALA A 296 -2.61 -11.91 15.77
CA ALA A 296 -1.21 -11.51 15.77
C ALA A 296 -0.27 -12.69 15.46
N GLY A 297 0.92 -12.40 14.96
CA GLY A 297 1.98 -13.39 14.77
C GLY A 297 2.34 -14.19 16.03
N VAL A 298 2.83 -15.40 15.84
CA VAL A 298 3.22 -16.33 16.90
C VAL A 298 4.73 -16.33 17.05
N ASP A 299 5.23 -15.81 18.17
CA ASP A 299 6.64 -15.69 18.52
C ASP A 299 6.85 -15.89 20.03
N ASP A 300 8.10 -15.96 20.46
CA ASP A 300 8.45 -16.18 21.86
C ASP A 300 8.07 -15.03 22.79
N TRP A 301 7.77 -13.85 22.21
CA TRP A 301 7.30 -12.64 22.90
C TRP A 301 5.81 -12.33 22.66
N SER A 302 5.06 -13.17 21.95
CA SER A 302 3.64 -12.90 21.66
C SER A 302 2.80 -12.82 22.93
N THR A 303 2.09 -11.71 23.13
CA THR A 303 1.25 -11.53 24.34
C THR A 303 -0.13 -12.16 24.23
N GLN A 304 -0.55 -12.61 23.04
CA GLN A 304 -1.80 -13.35 22.82
C GLN A 304 -1.80 -14.74 23.47
N GLN A 305 -0.62 -15.37 23.61
CA GLN A 305 -0.43 -16.70 24.21
C GLN A 305 -1.54 -17.70 23.83
N PRO A 306 -1.67 -18.05 22.53
CA PRO A 306 -2.88 -18.70 22.01
C PRO A 306 -2.90 -20.20 22.30
N PHE A 307 -1.73 -20.82 22.55
CA PHE A 307 -1.59 -22.25 22.76
C PHE A 307 -1.35 -22.59 24.23
N LEU A 308 -1.87 -23.75 24.66
CA LEU A 308 -1.53 -24.32 25.97
C LEU A 308 -0.07 -24.78 26.05
N ASP A 309 0.47 -25.28 24.93
CA ASP A 309 1.88 -25.60 24.79
C ASP A 309 2.66 -24.38 24.27
N VAL A 310 3.30 -23.68 25.21
CA VAL A 310 4.13 -22.51 24.94
C VAL A 310 5.33 -22.85 24.05
N MET A 311 5.75 -24.13 23.98
CA MET A 311 6.82 -24.54 23.07
C MET A 311 6.47 -24.22 21.61
N LYS A 312 5.17 -24.19 21.24
CA LYS A 312 4.73 -23.86 19.89
C LYS A 312 5.01 -22.42 19.46
N THR A 313 5.38 -21.55 20.40
CA THR A 313 5.81 -20.17 20.12
C THR A 313 7.32 -20.00 20.21
N ALA A 314 8.09 -21.07 20.37
CA ALA A 314 9.52 -21.00 20.63
C ALA A 314 10.31 -20.48 19.43
N ARG A 315 11.37 -19.73 19.70
CA ARG A 315 12.32 -19.27 18.67
C ARG A 315 13.03 -20.46 17.99
N PRO A 316 13.54 -20.32 16.75
CA PRO A 316 14.46 -21.29 16.17
C PRO A 316 15.58 -21.74 17.12
N TRP A 317 15.99 -23.01 17.02
CA TRP A 317 17.10 -23.55 17.82
C TRP A 317 18.41 -22.80 17.57
N ILE A 318 19.16 -22.60 18.65
CA ILE A 318 20.45 -21.92 18.68
C ILE A 318 21.50 -22.92 19.22
N GLY A 319 22.56 -23.16 18.45
CA GLY A 319 23.71 -23.94 18.93
C GLY A 319 24.66 -23.05 19.72
N HIS A 320 24.92 -23.38 20.99
CA HIS A 320 25.79 -22.59 21.86
C HIS A 320 27.21 -23.17 21.90
N LEU A 321 28.20 -22.42 21.42
CA LEU A 321 29.62 -22.76 21.57
C LEU A 321 30.06 -22.74 23.05
N PRO A 322 31.13 -23.46 23.42
CA PRO A 322 31.62 -23.49 24.80
C PRO A 322 31.92 -22.08 25.35
N GLY A 323 31.28 -21.72 26.46
CA GLY A 323 31.47 -20.43 27.12
C GLY A 323 30.80 -19.24 26.43
N GLN A 324 29.96 -19.48 25.41
CA GLN A 324 29.33 -18.45 24.60
C GLN A 324 27.83 -18.69 24.42
N TRP A 325 27.04 -17.61 24.40
CA TRP A 325 25.67 -17.67 23.90
C TRP A 325 25.68 -17.69 22.37
N GLY A 326 25.23 -18.80 21.80
CA GLY A 326 25.08 -18.95 20.35
C GLY A 326 26.41 -19.29 19.69
N GLY A 327 26.55 -18.91 18.43
CA GLY A 327 27.71 -19.21 17.60
C GLY A 327 27.45 -20.27 16.54
N VAL A 328 26.28 -20.91 16.54
CA VAL A 328 25.77 -21.73 15.43
C VAL A 328 24.28 -21.41 15.26
N GLU A 329 23.91 -20.89 14.10
CA GLU A 329 22.55 -20.46 13.79
C GLU A 329 21.66 -21.64 13.37
N TYR A 330 20.34 -21.44 13.36
CA TYR A 330 19.37 -22.49 13.00
C TYR A 330 19.62 -23.09 11.61
N SER A 331 19.95 -22.24 10.62
CA SER A 331 20.30 -22.68 9.26
C SER A 331 21.54 -23.57 9.23
N ASP A 332 22.51 -23.35 10.10
CA ASP A 332 23.70 -24.20 10.20
C ASP A 332 23.37 -25.55 10.84
N LEU A 333 22.47 -25.58 11.83
CA LEU A 333 21.98 -26.83 12.41
C LEU A 333 21.24 -27.68 11.37
N LEU A 334 20.41 -27.04 10.54
CA LEU A 334 19.76 -27.67 9.39
C LEU A 334 20.77 -28.19 8.37
N ALA A 335 21.73 -27.36 7.94
CA ALA A 335 22.75 -27.73 6.97
C ALA A 335 23.65 -28.88 7.43
N ARG A 336 23.89 -28.97 8.76
CA ARG A 336 24.59 -30.10 9.39
C ARG A 336 23.74 -31.36 9.51
N GLY A 337 22.45 -31.30 9.16
CA GLY A 337 21.52 -32.41 9.27
C GLY A 337 21.25 -32.81 10.72
N LEU A 338 21.28 -31.86 11.67
CA LEU A 338 21.10 -32.14 13.09
C LEU A 338 19.66 -32.14 13.55
N LEU A 339 18.72 -31.68 12.72
CA LEU A 339 17.30 -31.66 13.02
C LEU A 339 16.57 -32.81 12.30
N ASP A 340 15.50 -33.31 12.89
CA ASP A 340 14.55 -34.20 12.22
C ASP A 340 13.50 -33.39 11.43
N ASP A 341 12.53 -34.08 10.83
CA ASP A 341 11.52 -33.47 9.97
C ASP A 341 10.60 -32.50 10.75
N ASP A 342 10.39 -32.75 12.04
CA ASP A 342 9.61 -31.89 12.95
C ASP A 342 10.47 -30.78 13.57
N GLY A 343 11.76 -30.73 13.21
CA GLY A 343 12.73 -29.72 13.64
C GLY A 343 13.36 -29.98 15.01
N TRP A 344 13.20 -31.17 15.60
CA TRP A 344 13.82 -31.53 16.87
C TRP A 344 15.30 -31.91 16.70
N PRO A 345 16.19 -31.54 17.63
CA PRO A 345 17.59 -31.94 17.59
C PRO A 345 17.78 -33.46 17.77
N LYS A 346 18.34 -34.12 16.75
CA LYS A 346 18.64 -35.57 16.75
C LYS A 346 19.84 -35.92 17.65
N GLU A 347 20.71 -34.96 17.91
CA GLU A 347 21.82 -35.09 18.85
C GLU A 347 22.33 -33.71 19.26
N LYS A 348 23.17 -33.66 20.32
CA LYS A 348 23.95 -32.47 20.67
C LYS A 348 25.44 -32.73 20.37
N PRO A 349 25.96 -32.25 19.23
CA PRO A 349 27.36 -32.43 18.85
C PRO A 349 28.37 -32.02 19.94
N GLY A 350 29.55 -32.63 19.92
CA GLY A 350 30.60 -32.41 20.93
C GLY A 350 31.24 -31.02 20.89
N ASP A 351 31.16 -30.33 19.75
CA ASP A 351 31.59 -28.94 19.58
C ASP A 351 30.61 -27.92 20.20
N LEU A 352 29.38 -28.34 20.53
CA LEU A 352 28.37 -27.50 21.16
C LEU A 352 28.27 -27.80 22.66
N SER A 353 28.19 -26.75 23.47
CA SER A 353 27.92 -26.87 24.91
C SER A 353 26.45 -27.19 25.20
N ALA A 354 25.52 -26.63 24.41
CA ALA A 354 24.09 -26.87 24.47
C ALA A 354 23.45 -26.53 23.10
N ILE A 355 22.25 -27.06 22.86
CA ILE A 355 21.32 -26.53 21.85
C ILE A 355 20.15 -25.95 22.62
N GLY A 356 19.81 -24.68 22.37
CA GLY A 356 18.80 -23.97 23.15
C GLY A 356 17.77 -23.23 22.31
N THR A 357 16.64 -22.92 22.92
CA THR A 357 15.59 -22.06 22.36
C THR A 357 15.06 -21.14 23.46
N VAL A 358 14.28 -20.14 23.10
CA VAL A 358 13.69 -19.19 24.04
C VAL A 358 12.18 -19.14 23.89
N ILE A 359 11.51 -18.94 25.03
CA ILE A 359 10.05 -18.75 25.17
C ILE A 359 9.78 -17.65 26.22
N LEU A 360 8.57 -17.11 26.23
CA LEU A 360 8.08 -16.17 27.26
C LEU A 360 9.03 -14.97 27.45
N THR A 361 9.38 -14.32 26.35
CA THR A 361 10.35 -13.22 26.29
C THR A 361 9.66 -11.87 26.43
N ASP A 362 10.18 -11.04 27.33
CA ASP A 362 9.80 -9.63 27.51
C ASP A 362 8.29 -9.37 27.65
N LEU A 363 7.55 -10.36 28.17
CA LEU A 363 6.10 -10.22 28.34
C LEU A 363 5.80 -9.05 29.30
N PRO A 364 4.84 -8.17 28.97
CA PRO A 364 4.51 -7.02 29.81
C PRO A 364 4.15 -7.45 31.23
N ALA A 365 4.59 -6.68 32.24
CA ALA A 365 4.31 -7.01 33.64
C ALA A 365 2.79 -7.11 33.96
N GLY A 366 1.94 -6.47 33.16
CA GLY A 366 0.49 -6.54 33.24
C GLY A 366 -0.13 -7.86 32.74
N ALA A 367 0.62 -8.70 32.01
CA ALA A 367 0.18 -10.02 31.52
C ALA A 367 0.18 -11.08 32.65
N THR A 368 -0.48 -10.77 33.75
CA THR A 368 -0.49 -11.56 34.99
C THR A 368 -1.03 -12.97 34.84
N SER A 369 -1.92 -13.25 33.87
CA SER A 369 -2.42 -14.60 33.57
C SER A 369 -1.32 -15.55 33.15
N THR A 370 -0.21 -15.05 32.60
CA THR A 370 0.96 -15.86 32.22
C THR A 370 1.82 -16.25 33.43
N ALA A 371 1.66 -15.60 34.59
CA ALA A 371 2.44 -15.94 35.78
C ALA A 371 1.99 -17.29 36.37
N GLY A 372 2.93 -18.08 36.91
CA GLY A 372 2.56 -19.32 37.57
C GLY A 372 3.64 -20.39 37.56
N GLN A 373 3.24 -21.61 37.90
CA GLN A 373 4.09 -22.79 37.72
C GLN A 373 3.89 -23.36 36.31
N TYR A 374 4.98 -23.75 35.66
CA TYR A 374 5.01 -24.39 34.36
C TYR A 374 5.59 -25.80 34.49
N ARG A 375 5.03 -26.71 33.70
CA ARG A 375 5.46 -28.11 33.57
C ARG A 375 6.03 -28.30 32.17
N LEU A 376 7.35 -28.49 32.11
CA LEU A 376 8.06 -28.94 30.91
C LEU A 376 8.10 -30.47 30.91
N ARG A 377 7.70 -31.12 29.82
CA ARG A 377 7.85 -32.58 29.58
C ARG A 377 8.61 -32.81 28.28
N PHE A 378 9.28 -33.94 28.15
CA PHE A 378 9.99 -34.32 26.92
C PHE A 378 10.15 -35.84 26.79
N ASP A 379 10.21 -36.33 25.56
CA ASP A 379 10.60 -37.70 25.25
C ASP A 379 12.11 -37.83 25.11
N GLY A 380 12.63 -39.05 25.28
CA GLY A 380 14.04 -39.37 25.10
C GLY A 380 14.88 -39.34 26.39
N ASN A 381 16.16 -39.67 26.25
CA ASN A 381 17.12 -39.72 27.34
C ASN A 381 18.07 -38.51 27.28
N GLY A 382 17.86 -37.54 28.17
CA GLY A 382 18.66 -36.32 28.17
C GLY A 382 18.44 -35.43 29.38
N ILE A 383 18.92 -34.19 29.26
CA ILE A 383 18.69 -33.12 30.24
C ILE A 383 18.29 -31.87 29.48
N VAL A 384 17.09 -31.38 29.79
CA VAL A 384 16.60 -30.06 29.40
C VAL A 384 16.65 -29.15 30.62
N GLU A 385 17.35 -28.03 30.52
CA GLU A 385 17.56 -27.07 31.59
C GLU A 385 16.89 -25.73 31.25
N PRO A 386 15.85 -25.30 31.99
CA PRO A 386 15.33 -23.94 31.94
C PRO A 386 16.26 -22.94 32.64
N LYS A 387 16.38 -21.73 32.09
CA LYS A 387 17.17 -20.60 32.60
C LYS A 387 16.43 -19.27 32.41
N GLY A 388 17.09 -18.17 32.77
CA GLY A 388 16.57 -16.82 32.62
C GLY A 388 15.52 -16.50 33.67
N ARG A 389 14.29 -16.19 33.23
CA ARG A 389 13.15 -15.90 34.12
C ARG A 389 12.56 -17.14 34.80
N ALA A 390 12.96 -18.35 34.40
CA ALA A 390 12.57 -19.58 35.09
C ALA A 390 13.21 -19.66 36.48
N THR A 391 12.38 -19.77 37.52
CA THR A 391 12.81 -19.86 38.93
C THR A 391 12.21 -21.11 39.60
N ASN A 392 12.60 -21.41 40.84
CA ASN A 392 12.06 -22.56 41.61
C ASN A 392 12.11 -23.90 40.86
N ILE A 393 13.17 -24.12 40.08
CA ILE A 393 13.29 -25.25 39.15
C ILE A 393 13.39 -26.57 39.93
N ARG A 394 12.59 -27.56 39.55
CA ARG A 394 12.65 -28.93 40.08
C ARG A 394 12.70 -29.93 38.95
N TYR A 395 13.66 -30.84 39.03
CA TYR A 395 13.89 -31.88 38.03
C TYR A 395 13.21 -33.19 38.45
N GLY A 396 12.45 -33.76 37.52
CA GLY A 396 11.88 -35.10 37.58
C GLY A 396 12.42 -35.97 36.45
N ARG A 397 11.84 -37.17 36.29
CA ARG A 397 12.12 -38.02 35.15
C ARG A 397 11.37 -37.46 33.94
N ASN A 398 12.10 -37.02 32.90
CA ASN A 398 11.51 -36.51 31.65
C ASN A 398 10.56 -35.31 31.87
N GLU A 399 10.73 -34.62 33.00
CA GLU A 399 9.88 -33.53 33.44
C GLU A 399 10.71 -32.51 34.22
N VAL A 400 10.43 -31.23 34.02
CA VAL A 400 10.98 -30.12 34.81
C VAL A 400 9.84 -29.16 35.13
N THR A 401 9.68 -28.81 36.41
CA THR A 401 8.74 -27.75 36.82
C THR A 401 9.50 -26.49 37.19
N PHE A 402 9.00 -25.32 36.80
CA PHE A 402 9.57 -24.03 37.18
C PHE A 402 8.48 -22.97 37.39
N SER A 403 8.80 -21.90 38.10
CA SER A 403 7.94 -20.72 38.23
C SER A 403 8.35 -19.65 37.22
N PHE A 404 7.37 -18.97 36.63
CA PHE A 404 7.54 -17.82 35.75
C PHE A 404 6.67 -16.64 36.21
N THR A 405 7.12 -15.44 35.90
CA THR A 405 6.41 -14.18 36.14
C THR A 405 6.78 -13.23 35.00
N PRO A 406 5.84 -12.51 34.36
CA PRO A 406 6.15 -11.64 33.24
C PRO A 406 7.06 -10.45 33.65
N GLY A 407 7.71 -9.84 32.67
CA GLY A 407 8.66 -8.74 32.79
C GLY A 407 9.90 -8.93 31.93
N PRO A 408 10.85 -7.97 31.93
CA PRO A 408 12.01 -7.99 31.05
C PRO A 408 12.88 -9.25 31.19
N GLY A 409 13.29 -9.83 30.07
CA GLY A 409 14.05 -11.08 29.97
C GLY A 409 13.23 -12.24 29.44
N LEU A 410 13.87 -13.40 29.30
CA LEU A 410 13.35 -14.58 28.62
C LEU A 410 13.43 -15.83 29.47
N VAL A 411 12.70 -16.88 29.08
CA VAL A 411 12.96 -18.26 29.54
C VAL A 411 13.78 -18.98 28.47
N ASP A 412 15.00 -19.37 28.82
CA ASP A 412 15.95 -20.08 27.95
C ASP A 412 15.91 -21.58 28.25
N LEU A 413 15.54 -22.40 27.29
CA LEU A 413 15.48 -23.85 27.40
C LEU A 413 16.68 -24.46 26.70
N ARG A 414 17.53 -25.19 27.44
CA ARG A 414 18.75 -25.80 26.89
C ARG A 414 18.74 -27.31 26.98
N ILE A 415 18.93 -27.98 25.85
CA ILE A 415 19.31 -29.39 25.78
C ILE A 415 20.81 -29.48 26.11
N GLN A 416 21.11 -29.82 27.36
CA GLN A 416 22.46 -29.99 27.89
C GLN A 416 23.06 -31.36 27.53
N ARG A 417 22.19 -32.37 27.45
CA ARG A 417 22.54 -33.73 27.04
C ARG A 417 21.38 -34.32 26.27
N SER A 418 21.68 -35.04 25.19
CA SER A 418 20.74 -35.83 24.41
C SER A 418 21.45 -37.10 23.97
N ASP A 419 20.89 -38.27 24.26
CA ASP A 419 21.40 -39.56 23.81
C ASP A 419 21.06 -39.73 22.31
N PRO A 420 22.03 -39.86 21.39
CA PRO A 420 21.74 -40.02 19.96
C PRO A 420 20.91 -41.27 19.62
N ALA A 421 20.88 -42.28 20.50
CA ALA A 421 20.06 -43.47 20.31
C ALA A 421 18.59 -43.28 20.78
N ASP A 422 18.32 -42.28 21.62
CA ASP A 422 16.99 -41.91 22.09
C ASP A 422 16.95 -40.40 22.38
N PRO A 423 16.94 -39.56 21.33
CA PRO A 423 17.17 -38.13 21.48
C PRO A 423 16.00 -37.42 22.14
N VAL A 424 16.34 -36.34 22.85
CA VAL A 424 15.37 -35.40 23.41
C VAL A 424 14.53 -34.78 22.30
N ARG A 425 13.22 -34.96 22.39
CA ARG A 425 12.21 -34.47 21.43
C ARG A 425 10.86 -34.29 22.10
N ASN A 426 9.87 -33.78 21.36
CA ASN A 426 8.50 -33.56 21.87
C ASN A 426 8.50 -32.79 23.20
N ILE A 427 9.33 -31.74 23.28
CA ILE A 427 9.33 -30.86 24.45
C ILE A 427 8.00 -30.11 24.46
N THR A 428 7.26 -30.17 25.55
CA THR A 428 6.04 -29.39 25.77
C THR A 428 6.22 -28.53 27.01
N VAL A 429 5.79 -27.28 27.00
CA VAL A 429 5.83 -26.38 28.16
C VAL A 429 4.44 -25.82 28.41
N VAL A 430 3.80 -26.28 29.49
CA VAL A 430 2.39 -25.98 29.77
C VAL A 430 2.27 -25.38 31.16
N GLN A 431 1.47 -24.31 31.30
CA GLN A 431 1.15 -23.76 32.62
C GLN A 431 0.36 -24.79 33.44
N GLN A 432 0.73 -24.96 34.71
CA GLN A 432 0.25 -26.06 35.55
C GLN A 432 -1.28 -26.06 35.72
N ASP A 433 -1.92 -24.90 35.70
CA ASP A 433 -3.37 -24.75 35.81
C ASP A 433 -4.12 -25.26 34.56
N HIS A 434 -3.45 -25.30 33.40
CA HIS A 434 -3.99 -25.84 32.16
C HIS A 434 -3.47 -27.23 31.79
N ALA A 435 -2.61 -27.83 32.63
CA ALA A 435 -2.00 -29.13 32.40
C ALA A 435 -3.03 -30.24 32.10
N ALA A 436 -4.15 -30.25 32.82
CA ALA A 436 -5.20 -31.24 32.63
C ALA A 436 -5.96 -31.08 31.31
N ALA A 437 -6.18 -29.85 30.85
CA ALA A 437 -6.81 -29.57 29.55
C ALA A 437 -5.90 -30.00 28.40
N PHE A 438 -4.61 -29.67 28.50
CA PHE A 438 -3.60 -30.12 27.54
C PHE A 438 -3.47 -31.64 27.50
N ASP A 439 -3.41 -32.32 28.66
CA ASP A 439 -3.36 -33.79 28.73
C ASP A 439 -4.64 -34.44 28.16
N ALA A 440 -5.75 -33.71 28.09
CA ALA A 440 -7.00 -34.13 27.44
C ALA A 440 -7.07 -33.81 25.93
N GLY A 441 -6.03 -33.18 25.38
CA GLY A 441 -5.91 -32.86 23.95
C GLY A 441 -6.36 -31.45 23.56
N ALA A 442 -6.64 -30.55 24.50
CA ALA A 442 -6.93 -29.17 24.16
C ALA A 442 -5.68 -28.47 23.62
N VAL A 443 -5.83 -27.72 22.53
CA VAL A 443 -4.73 -26.98 21.88
C VAL A 443 -4.66 -25.55 22.41
N PHE A 444 -5.81 -24.87 22.50
CA PHE A 444 -5.86 -23.43 22.74
C PHE A 444 -5.99 -23.05 24.21
N ASN A 445 -5.41 -21.91 24.55
CA ASN A 445 -5.57 -21.25 25.83
C ASN A 445 -7.04 -20.81 26.01
N PRO A 446 -7.77 -21.32 27.02
CA PRO A 446 -9.18 -20.99 27.20
C PRO A 446 -9.41 -19.50 27.48
N ASP A 447 -8.46 -18.80 28.10
CA ASP A 447 -8.58 -17.37 28.40
C ASP A 447 -8.48 -16.54 27.11
N TRP A 448 -7.67 -16.97 26.15
CA TRP A 448 -7.60 -16.35 24.82
C TRP A 448 -8.83 -16.69 23.98
N ILE A 449 -9.30 -17.94 24.00
CA ILE A 449 -10.57 -18.32 23.34
C ILE A 449 -11.73 -17.46 23.84
N ALA A 450 -11.80 -17.19 25.14
CA ALA A 450 -12.84 -16.34 25.70
C ALA A 450 -12.78 -14.88 25.21
N ARG A 451 -11.61 -14.38 24.78
CA ARG A 451 -11.48 -13.04 24.18
C ARG A 451 -11.97 -13.02 22.72
N LEU A 452 -11.87 -14.13 22.01
CA LEU A 452 -12.25 -14.22 20.60
C LEU A 452 -13.70 -14.72 20.37
N ASP A 453 -14.38 -15.18 21.42
CA ASP A 453 -15.78 -15.57 21.31
C ASP A 453 -16.64 -14.40 20.81
N GLY A 454 -17.53 -14.69 19.85
CA GLY A 454 -18.43 -13.71 19.26
C GLY A 454 -17.94 -13.01 17.98
N PHE A 455 -16.65 -13.09 17.62
CA PHE A 455 -16.19 -12.59 16.32
C PHE A 455 -16.67 -13.49 15.17
N ALA A 456 -17.16 -12.88 14.09
CA ALA A 456 -17.81 -13.59 13.01
C ALA A 456 -16.82 -14.31 12.09
N VAL A 457 -15.66 -13.68 11.87
CA VAL A 457 -14.58 -14.15 11.00
C VAL A 457 -13.24 -13.99 11.71
N VAL A 458 -12.33 -14.93 11.52
CA VAL A 458 -10.96 -14.87 12.05
C VAL A 458 -9.98 -14.90 10.88
N ARG A 459 -9.16 -13.85 10.75
CA ARG A 459 -8.17 -13.71 9.67
C ARG A 459 -6.79 -14.19 10.12
N PHE A 460 -6.20 -15.09 9.34
CA PHE A 460 -4.99 -15.82 9.69
C PHE A 460 -3.70 -15.30 9.04
N MET A 461 -3.70 -14.10 8.45
CA MET A 461 -2.56 -13.58 7.66
C MET A 461 -1.19 -13.72 8.38
N ASP A 462 -1.07 -13.24 9.62
CA ASP A 462 0.18 -13.38 10.38
C ASP A 462 0.43 -14.81 10.84
N TRP A 463 -0.62 -15.56 11.22
CA TRP A 463 -0.50 -16.97 11.56
C TRP A 463 0.02 -17.80 10.39
N MET A 464 -0.33 -17.44 9.16
CA MET A 464 0.14 -18.11 7.95
C MET A 464 1.54 -17.66 7.51
N ALA A 465 2.13 -16.65 8.18
CA ALA A 465 3.37 -16.01 7.77
C ALA A 465 3.33 -15.61 6.27
N THR A 466 2.25 -14.95 5.85
CA THR A 466 1.98 -14.63 4.45
C THR A 466 2.97 -13.60 3.87
N ASN A 467 3.23 -12.52 4.60
CA ASN A 467 4.14 -11.46 4.17
C ASN A 467 5.57 -11.99 4.07
N GLY A 468 6.21 -11.85 2.91
CA GLY A 468 7.56 -12.38 2.67
C GLY A 468 7.64 -13.91 2.81
N SER A 469 6.56 -14.64 2.52
CA SER A 469 6.55 -16.10 2.66
C SER A 469 7.42 -16.80 1.62
N HIS A 470 8.22 -17.78 2.06
CA HIS A 470 9.01 -18.65 1.17
C HIS A 470 8.31 -19.97 0.84
N GLN A 471 7.07 -20.18 1.32
CA GLN A 471 6.31 -21.41 1.07
C GLN A 471 5.88 -21.48 -0.39
N SER A 472 6.22 -22.57 -1.08
CA SER A 472 5.93 -22.73 -2.52
C SER A 472 5.17 -24.02 -2.84
N ALA A 473 5.74 -25.17 -2.49
CA ALA A 473 5.14 -26.48 -2.75
C ALA A 473 4.36 -26.96 -1.52
N TRP A 474 3.32 -27.78 -1.72
CA TRP A 474 2.48 -28.31 -0.63
C TRP A 474 3.27 -28.98 0.49
N ALA A 475 4.40 -29.62 0.17
CA ALA A 475 5.27 -30.27 1.14
C ALA A 475 6.02 -29.27 2.07
N ASP A 476 6.10 -27.99 1.69
CA ASP A 476 6.80 -26.94 2.45
C ASP A 476 5.97 -26.42 3.63
N ARG A 477 4.65 -26.71 3.65
CA ARG A 477 3.69 -26.17 4.61
C ARG A 477 4.05 -26.47 6.06
N PRO A 478 3.64 -25.62 7.02
CA PRO A 478 3.70 -25.95 8.43
C PRO A 478 2.86 -27.20 8.76
N ARG A 479 3.34 -27.99 9.71
CA ARG A 479 2.70 -29.24 10.15
C ARG A 479 2.48 -29.24 11.67
N PRO A 480 1.42 -29.89 12.19
CA PRO A 480 1.15 -29.94 13.63
C PRO A 480 2.32 -30.47 14.47
N GLY A 481 3.12 -31.38 13.89
CA GLY A 481 4.32 -31.96 14.50
C GLY A 481 5.48 -31.00 14.67
N ASP A 482 5.55 -29.92 13.89
CA ASP A 482 6.66 -28.96 13.94
C ASP A 482 6.84 -28.44 15.36
N PHE A 483 8.09 -28.40 15.84
CA PHE A 483 8.36 -28.06 17.25
C PHE A 483 7.90 -26.64 17.62
N SER A 484 7.88 -25.73 16.65
CA SER A 484 7.42 -24.36 16.78
C SER A 484 6.70 -23.88 15.51
N PHE A 485 5.61 -23.14 15.70
CA PHE A 485 4.86 -22.48 14.64
C PHE A 485 5.42 -21.09 14.29
N ALA A 486 6.36 -20.57 15.08
CA ALA A 486 7.03 -19.29 14.82
C ALA A 486 7.99 -19.31 13.61
N ILE A 487 8.21 -20.47 13.00
CA ILE A 487 9.20 -20.64 11.91
C ILE A 487 8.55 -20.61 10.54
N LYS A 488 7.46 -21.37 10.38
CA LYS A 488 6.76 -21.56 9.09
C LYS A 488 5.31 -21.07 9.13
N GLY A 489 4.85 -20.57 10.27
CA GLY A 489 3.44 -20.29 10.54
C GLY A 489 2.71 -21.46 11.20
N VAL A 490 1.44 -21.21 11.53
CA VAL A 490 0.51 -22.14 12.15
C VAL A 490 -0.08 -23.08 11.08
N PRO A 491 -0.14 -24.39 11.32
CA PRO A 491 -0.70 -25.36 10.37
C PRO A 491 -2.19 -25.18 10.10
N VAL A 492 -2.65 -25.50 8.89
CA VAL A 492 -4.08 -25.42 8.51
C VAL A 492 -4.97 -26.29 9.37
N GLU A 493 -4.46 -27.44 9.85
CA GLU A 493 -5.15 -28.30 10.81
C GLU A 493 -5.51 -27.54 12.10
N VAL A 494 -4.57 -26.73 12.61
CA VAL A 494 -4.75 -25.94 13.84
C VAL A 494 -5.66 -24.74 13.57
N MET A 495 -5.53 -24.08 12.42
CA MET A 495 -6.42 -22.98 12.03
C MET A 495 -7.89 -23.45 11.91
N LEU A 496 -8.12 -24.64 11.35
CA LEU A 496 -9.44 -25.25 11.27
C LEU A 496 -9.98 -25.64 12.65
N GLU A 497 -9.13 -26.16 13.54
CA GLU A 497 -9.52 -26.43 14.93
C GLU A 497 -9.96 -25.14 15.65
N LEU A 498 -9.25 -24.03 15.43
CA LEU A 498 -9.62 -22.74 15.99
C LEU A 498 -10.98 -22.27 15.47
N ALA A 499 -11.15 -22.22 14.15
CA ALA A 499 -12.39 -21.78 13.51
C ALA A 499 -13.59 -22.60 14.00
N ASN A 500 -13.40 -23.90 14.19
CA ASN A 500 -14.41 -24.81 14.74
C ASN A 500 -14.69 -24.55 16.23
N THR A 501 -13.65 -24.27 17.01
CA THR A 501 -13.77 -23.97 18.45
C THR A 501 -14.52 -22.67 18.68
N LEU A 502 -14.18 -21.62 17.93
CA LEU A 502 -14.81 -20.30 18.02
C LEU A 502 -16.17 -20.25 17.34
N ASN A 503 -16.49 -21.26 16.50
CA ASN A 503 -17.64 -21.20 15.64
C ASN A 503 -17.57 -19.88 14.84
N ALA A 504 -16.46 -19.67 14.12
CA ALA A 504 -16.17 -18.51 13.27
C ALA A 504 -15.80 -18.94 11.83
N ASP A 505 -16.08 -18.10 10.84
CA ASP A 505 -15.65 -18.33 9.45
C ASP A 505 -14.14 -18.00 9.32
N PRO A 506 -13.28 -18.87 8.78
CA PRO A 506 -11.86 -18.56 8.62
C PRO A 506 -11.55 -17.71 7.39
N TRP A 507 -10.62 -16.76 7.51
CA TRP A 507 -10.04 -16.02 6.38
C TRP A 507 -8.56 -16.37 6.23
N PHE A 508 -8.24 -17.02 5.10
CA PHE A 508 -6.90 -17.48 4.75
C PHE A 508 -6.24 -16.60 3.70
N ASN A 509 -4.92 -16.43 3.82
CA ASN A 509 -4.08 -15.67 2.90
C ASN A 509 -3.03 -16.59 2.27
N MET A 510 -3.23 -16.97 1.01
CA MET A 510 -2.33 -17.91 0.32
C MET A 510 -0.97 -17.26 0.09
N PRO A 511 0.17 -17.95 0.34
CA PRO A 511 1.50 -17.42 0.04
C PRO A 511 1.66 -17.01 -1.43
N HIS A 512 2.36 -15.91 -1.70
CA HIS A 512 2.56 -15.43 -3.06
C HIS A 512 3.34 -16.40 -3.97
N LEU A 513 4.23 -17.22 -3.39
CA LEU A 513 4.99 -18.26 -4.10
C LEU A 513 4.25 -19.60 -4.20
N ALA A 514 3.05 -19.74 -3.63
CA ALA A 514 2.32 -21.00 -3.62
C ALA A 514 1.99 -21.47 -5.05
N ASP A 515 2.40 -22.69 -5.37
CA ASP A 515 2.01 -23.34 -6.61
C ASP A 515 0.54 -23.82 -6.57
N ASP A 516 0.00 -24.20 -7.73
CA ASP A 516 -1.40 -24.62 -7.83
C ASP A 516 -1.70 -25.88 -6.99
N ALA A 517 -0.70 -26.74 -6.78
CA ALA A 517 -0.85 -27.95 -5.99
C ALA A 517 -0.93 -27.63 -4.48
N TYR A 518 -0.17 -26.64 -4.01
CA TYR A 518 -0.30 -26.08 -2.66
C TYR A 518 -1.70 -25.52 -2.45
N VAL A 519 -2.16 -24.65 -3.36
CA VAL A 519 -3.46 -23.98 -3.25
C VAL A 519 -4.59 -25.01 -3.25
N THR A 520 -4.56 -25.98 -4.17
CA THR A 520 -5.56 -27.05 -4.25
C THR A 520 -5.54 -27.92 -2.99
N GLY A 521 -4.37 -28.36 -2.54
CA GLY A 521 -4.24 -29.18 -1.33
C GLY A 521 -4.76 -28.46 -0.07
N PHE A 522 -4.52 -27.15 0.02
CA PHE A 522 -5.05 -26.33 1.11
C PHE A 522 -6.58 -26.27 1.06
N ALA A 523 -7.15 -25.99 -0.11
CA ALA A 523 -8.59 -25.96 -0.32
C ALA A 523 -9.26 -27.30 0.02
N GLU A 524 -8.64 -28.43 -0.34
CA GLU A 524 -9.15 -29.77 -0.01
C GLU A 524 -9.18 -30.02 1.50
N MET A 525 -8.12 -29.63 2.23
CA MET A 525 -8.11 -29.73 3.70
C MET A 525 -9.21 -28.87 4.34
N VAL A 526 -9.45 -27.66 3.82
CA VAL A 526 -10.51 -26.79 4.31
C VAL A 526 -11.90 -27.35 3.99
N ARG A 527 -12.12 -27.86 2.77
CA ARG A 527 -13.38 -28.51 2.38
C ARG A 527 -13.77 -29.62 3.36
N ASP A 528 -12.78 -30.43 3.75
CA ASP A 528 -12.96 -31.63 4.56
C ASP A 528 -13.02 -31.34 6.08
N GLY A 529 -12.29 -30.31 6.55
CA GLY A 529 -12.21 -29.96 7.97
C GLY A 529 -13.15 -28.86 8.45
N LEU A 530 -13.69 -28.04 7.54
CA LEU A 530 -14.64 -26.97 7.87
C LEU A 530 -16.07 -27.55 7.92
N PRO A 531 -16.87 -27.29 8.96
CA PRO A 531 -18.19 -27.90 9.12
C PRO A 531 -19.23 -27.30 8.14
N PRO A 532 -20.34 -28.01 7.90
CA PRO A 532 -21.44 -27.48 7.08
C PRO A 532 -21.97 -26.16 7.63
N GLY A 533 -22.31 -25.22 6.74
CA GLY A 533 -22.81 -23.89 7.09
C GLY A 533 -21.73 -22.84 7.39
N ARG A 534 -20.46 -23.24 7.37
CA ARG A 534 -19.30 -22.33 7.42
C ARG A 534 -18.74 -22.03 6.04
N ARG A 535 -18.13 -20.85 5.92
CA ARG A 535 -17.48 -20.39 4.70
C ARG A 535 -16.01 -20.10 4.92
N ALA A 536 -15.20 -20.40 3.91
CA ALA A 536 -13.82 -19.96 3.85
C ALA A 536 -13.74 -18.63 3.09
N PHE A 537 -13.10 -17.64 3.70
CA PHE A 537 -12.66 -16.43 3.01
C PHE A 537 -11.23 -16.67 2.52
N VAL A 538 -10.96 -16.35 1.25
CA VAL A 538 -9.68 -16.67 0.62
C VAL A 538 -9.17 -15.46 -0.12
N GLU A 539 -7.95 -15.06 0.24
CA GLU A 539 -7.21 -13.97 -0.39
C GLU A 539 -5.87 -14.50 -0.91
N PHE A 540 -5.45 -14.04 -2.08
CA PHE A 540 -4.11 -14.33 -2.59
C PHE A 540 -3.12 -13.30 -2.02
N SER A 541 -2.18 -13.78 -1.21
CA SER A 541 -1.17 -12.97 -0.53
C SER A 541 -1.76 -11.90 0.38
N ASN A 542 -0.99 -10.86 0.66
CA ASN A 542 -1.37 -9.65 1.38
C ASN A 542 -0.64 -8.46 0.74
N GLU A 543 -1.36 -7.37 0.48
CA GLU A 543 -0.81 -6.10 -0.02
C GLU A 543 0.27 -6.24 -1.11
N VAL A 544 -0.02 -6.98 -2.18
CA VAL A 544 0.94 -7.13 -3.29
C VAL A 544 1.22 -5.80 -4.00
N TRP A 545 0.42 -4.77 -3.73
CA TRP A 545 0.66 -3.39 -4.13
C TRP A 545 1.76 -2.68 -3.31
N ASN A 546 2.12 -3.20 -2.13
CA ASN A 546 3.03 -2.56 -1.17
C ASN A 546 4.49 -3.00 -1.39
N TRP A 547 5.31 -2.08 -1.91
CA TRP A 547 6.73 -2.30 -2.19
C TRP A 547 7.63 -2.51 -0.96
N GLN A 548 7.09 -2.36 0.26
CA GLN A 548 7.80 -2.79 1.46
C GLN A 548 7.91 -4.31 1.59
N PHE A 549 7.09 -5.07 0.85
CA PHE A 549 7.08 -6.52 0.90
C PHE A 549 7.66 -7.17 -0.36
N GLU A 550 8.31 -8.32 -0.18
CA GLU A 550 8.94 -9.09 -1.26
C GLU A 550 7.93 -9.55 -2.32
N GLN A 551 6.67 -9.80 -1.94
CA GLN A 551 5.62 -10.19 -2.89
C GLN A 551 5.36 -9.16 -3.99
N ALA A 552 5.52 -7.85 -3.73
CA ALA A 552 5.36 -6.82 -4.75
C ALA A 552 6.50 -6.91 -5.79
N ALA A 553 7.74 -7.06 -5.32
CA ALA A 553 8.90 -7.24 -6.18
C ALA A 553 8.83 -8.55 -6.98
N TRP A 554 8.31 -9.63 -6.38
CA TRP A 554 8.04 -10.88 -7.09
C TRP A 554 7.01 -10.69 -8.20
N ALA A 555 5.87 -10.03 -7.90
CA ALA A 555 4.83 -9.80 -8.90
C ALA A 555 5.33 -8.93 -10.06
N ASP A 556 6.22 -7.97 -9.80
CA ASP A 556 6.86 -7.16 -10.84
C ASP A 556 7.78 -8.01 -11.72
N ALA A 557 8.62 -8.86 -11.11
CA ALA A 557 9.47 -9.78 -11.86
C ALA A 557 8.65 -10.71 -12.76
N MET A 558 7.51 -11.21 -12.28
CA MET A 558 6.61 -12.07 -13.05
C MET A 558 5.88 -11.30 -14.16
N ALA A 559 5.44 -10.06 -13.90
CA ALA A 559 4.87 -9.20 -14.93
C ALA A 559 5.89 -8.90 -16.04
N GLN A 560 7.14 -8.64 -15.67
CA GLN A 560 8.25 -8.40 -16.60
C GLN A 560 8.59 -9.66 -17.41
N GLU A 561 8.56 -10.85 -16.80
CA GLU A 561 8.75 -12.13 -17.50
C GLU A 561 7.61 -12.42 -18.48
N ARG A 562 6.36 -12.23 -18.03
CA ARG A 562 5.17 -12.58 -18.81
C ARG A 562 4.90 -11.60 -19.95
N TRP A 563 5.00 -10.30 -19.69
CA TRP A 563 4.57 -9.26 -20.62
C TRP A 563 5.70 -8.38 -21.15
N GLY A 564 6.90 -8.49 -20.59
CA GLY A 564 7.97 -7.56 -20.92
C GLY A 564 7.70 -6.12 -20.45
N ALA A 565 6.68 -5.90 -19.62
CA ALA A 565 6.20 -4.60 -19.18
C ALA A 565 6.69 -4.28 -17.75
N ARG A 566 7.09 -3.03 -17.53
CA ARG A 566 7.32 -2.47 -16.19
C ARG A 566 6.01 -1.94 -15.62
N ASP A 567 5.95 -1.77 -14.31
CA ASP A 567 4.81 -1.21 -13.58
C ASP A 567 3.49 -2.00 -13.75
N ALA A 568 3.59 -3.27 -14.14
CA ALA A 568 2.45 -4.15 -14.39
C ALA A 568 2.22 -5.17 -13.25
N TRP A 569 2.94 -5.05 -12.13
CA TRP A 569 2.92 -6.02 -11.04
C TRP A 569 1.52 -6.21 -10.44
N VAL A 570 0.72 -5.15 -10.31
CA VAL A 570 -0.66 -5.25 -9.80
C VAL A 570 -1.62 -5.97 -10.78
N GLN A 571 -1.33 -5.94 -12.08
CA GLN A 571 -2.07 -6.73 -13.07
C GLN A 571 -1.67 -8.21 -13.00
N PHE A 572 -0.39 -8.48 -12.76
CA PHE A 572 0.06 -9.85 -12.54
C PHE A 572 -0.51 -10.42 -11.24
N TYR A 573 -0.54 -9.61 -10.18
CA TYR A 573 -1.26 -9.93 -8.94
C TYR A 573 -2.72 -10.26 -9.22
N ALA A 574 -3.46 -9.41 -9.95
CA ALA A 574 -4.87 -9.64 -10.26
C ALA A 574 -5.09 -10.95 -11.04
N LEU A 575 -4.22 -11.22 -12.04
CA LEU A 575 -4.21 -12.48 -12.76
C LEU A 575 -4.02 -13.66 -11.80
N ARG A 576 -2.95 -13.65 -11.00
CA ARG A 576 -2.65 -14.77 -10.11
C ARG A 576 -3.72 -14.96 -9.03
N ALA A 577 -4.27 -13.87 -8.51
CA ALA A 577 -5.37 -13.91 -7.56
C ALA A 577 -6.62 -14.57 -8.19
N ALA A 578 -6.95 -14.26 -9.45
CA ALA A 578 -8.06 -14.87 -10.16
C ALA A 578 -7.83 -16.38 -10.43
N GLU A 579 -6.59 -16.79 -10.74
CA GLU A 579 -6.23 -18.21 -10.86
C GLU A 579 -6.41 -18.94 -9.52
N VAL A 580 -5.94 -18.36 -8.41
CA VAL A 580 -6.13 -18.92 -7.06
C VAL A 580 -7.62 -19.02 -6.71
N ALA A 581 -8.40 -17.97 -6.97
CA ALA A 581 -9.85 -17.96 -6.76
C ALA A 581 -10.56 -19.08 -7.55
N ALA A 582 -10.11 -19.35 -8.79
CA ALA A 582 -10.63 -20.45 -9.60
C ALA A 582 -10.31 -21.82 -9.00
N LEU A 583 -9.07 -22.05 -8.57
CA LEU A 583 -8.66 -23.31 -7.91
C LEU A 583 -9.50 -23.59 -6.65
N TRP A 584 -9.75 -22.57 -5.84
CA TRP A 584 -10.63 -22.70 -4.68
C TRP A 584 -12.08 -23.00 -5.06
N SER A 585 -12.59 -22.37 -6.13
CA SER A 585 -13.94 -22.58 -6.65
C SER A 585 -14.16 -23.96 -7.26
N ASP A 586 -13.10 -24.61 -7.75
CA ASP A 586 -13.14 -26.00 -8.22
C ASP A 586 -13.27 -27.01 -7.07
N VAL A 587 -12.81 -26.64 -5.86
CA VAL A 587 -12.81 -27.52 -4.69
C VAL A 587 -14.00 -27.27 -3.76
N LEU A 588 -14.33 -26.01 -3.48
CA LEU A 588 -15.45 -25.62 -2.61
C LEU A 588 -16.61 -25.05 -3.40
N PRO A 589 -17.86 -25.44 -3.07
CA PRO A 589 -19.03 -24.82 -3.67
C PRO A 589 -19.17 -23.37 -3.20
N ARG A 590 -19.80 -22.54 -4.03
CA ARG A 590 -19.92 -21.09 -3.83
C ARG A 590 -20.65 -20.67 -2.54
N ASP A 591 -21.51 -21.52 -1.96
CA ASP A 591 -22.14 -21.23 -0.67
C ASP A 591 -21.21 -21.46 0.54
N ARG A 592 -20.01 -22.02 0.31
CA ARG A 592 -18.97 -22.29 1.31
C ARG A 592 -17.67 -21.51 1.07
N LEU A 593 -17.64 -20.62 0.08
CA LEU A 593 -16.43 -19.91 -0.34
C LEU A 593 -16.75 -18.42 -0.58
N ILE A 594 -15.87 -17.56 -0.11
CA ILE A 594 -15.81 -16.14 -0.44
C ILE A 594 -14.40 -15.85 -0.95
N ASN A 595 -14.25 -15.65 -2.26
CA ASN A 595 -12.99 -15.16 -2.80
C ASN A 595 -12.89 -13.65 -2.59
N VAL A 596 -11.76 -13.19 -2.07
CA VAL A 596 -11.50 -11.81 -1.68
C VAL A 596 -10.36 -11.23 -2.51
N LEU A 597 -10.59 -10.05 -3.10
CA LEU A 597 -9.58 -9.28 -3.84
C LEU A 597 -9.27 -7.98 -3.10
N GLY A 598 -8.03 -7.80 -2.65
CA GLY A 598 -7.57 -6.58 -1.96
C GLY A 598 -7.00 -5.51 -2.90
N THR A 599 -7.08 -4.24 -2.47
CA THR A 599 -6.42 -3.09 -3.13
C THR A 599 -5.73 -2.16 -2.11
N GLN A 600 -5.01 -1.16 -2.61
CA GLN A 600 -4.50 -0.03 -1.83
C GLN A 600 -5.62 1.01 -1.65
N THR A 601 -5.93 1.40 -0.41
CA THR A 601 -7.12 2.20 -0.11
C THR A 601 -6.98 3.70 -0.37
N GLY A 602 -5.80 4.28 -0.11
CA GLY A 602 -5.51 5.70 -0.34
C GLY A 602 -5.15 6.06 -1.80
N TRP A 603 -4.80 5.09 -2.63
CA TRP A 603 -4.45 5.24 -4.04
C TRP A 603 -5.69 4.95 -4.89
N LEU A 604 -6.60 5.92 -4.88
CA LEU A 604 -7.84 5.85 -5.66
C LEU A 604 -7.49 5.69 -7.15
N GLY A 605 -8.10 4.70 -7.81
CA GLY A 605 -7.89 4.37 -9.22
C GLY A 605 -6.98 3.17 -9.44
N LEU A 606 -6.12 2.80 -8.46
CA LEU A 606 -5.29 1.59 -8.57
C LEU A 606 -6.14 0.32 -8.72
N GLU A 607 -7.29 0.30 -8.04
CA GLU A 607 -8.22 -0.83 -8.07
C GLU A 607 -8.78 -1.10 -9.46
N ASP A 608 -8.87 -0.11 -10.36
CA ASP A 608 -9.36 -0.35 -11.73
C ASP A 608 -8.41 -1.30 -12.48
N VAL A 609 -7.10 -1.06 -12.36
CA VAL A 609 -6.06 -1.89 -12.96
C VAL A 609 -6.09 -3.31 -12.39
N ILE A 610 -6.39 -3.45 -11.09
CA ILE A 610 -6.52 -4.75 -10.42
C ILE A 610 -7.81 -5.47 -10.84
N LEU A 611 -8.95 -4.79 -10.88
CA LEU A 611 -10.25 -5.37 -11.21
C LEU A 611 -10.35 -5.80 -12.68
N ASN A 612 -9.60 -5.12 -13.56
CA ASN A 612 -9.71 -5.30 -15.01
C ASN A 612 -8.50 -5.98 -15.66
N ALA A 613 -7.30 -5.86 -15.10
CA ALA A 613 -6.03 -6.40 -15.62
C ALA A 613 -5.91 -6.38 -17.16
N PRO A 614 -5.84 -5.20 -17.79
CA PRO A 614 -5.92 -5.05 -19.24
C PRO A 614 -4.87 -5.85 -20.03
N LEU A 615 -3.63 -6.00 -19.53
CA LEU A 615 -2.60 -6.82 -20.17
C LEU A 615 -2.98 -8.29 -20.23
N TYR A 616 -3.56 -8.82 -19.14
CA TYR A 616 -4.09 -10.17 -19.11
C TYR A 616 -5.27 -10.34 -20.07
N MET A 617 -6.20 -9.38 -20.11
CA MET A 617 -7.33 -9.43 -21.02
C MET A 617 -6.92 -9.37 -22.50
N ALA A 618 -5.82 -8.69 -22.81
CA ALA A 618 -5.28 -8.60 -24.16
C ALA A 618 -4.67 -9.92 -24.67
N GLU A 619 -4.25 -10.83 -23.78
CA GLU A 619 -3.66 -12.11 -24.17
C GLU A 619 -4.66 -13.01 -24.92
N ASN A 620 -5.92 -13.01 -24.47
CA ASN A 620 -6.96 -13.87 -25.01
C ASN A 620 -8.34 -13.27 -24.78
N PRO A 621 -9.14 -13.03 -25.85
CA PRO A 621 -10.51 -12.52 -25.72
C PRO A 621 -11.47 -13.41 -24.92
N ALA A 622 -11.10 -14.66 -24.64
CA ALA A 622 -11.86 -15.58 -23.79
C ALA A 622 -11.54 -15.44 -22.30
N ASN A 623 -10.53 -14.65 -21.93
CA ASN A 623 -10.22 -14.38 -20.52
C ASN A 623 -11.41 -13.67 -19.87
N LEU A 624 -11.70 -14.02 -18.62
CA LEU A 624 -12.67 -13.32 -17.79
C LEU A 624 -11.96 -12.19 -17.07
N ARG A 625 -12.67 -11.07 -16.85
CA ARG A 625 -12.13 -9.98 -16.03
C ARG A 625 -11.81 -10.51 -14.62
N PRO A 626 -10.69 -10.12 -14.00
CA PRO A 626 -10.36 -10.55 -12.64
C PRO A 626 -11.51 -10.37 -11.65
N ALA A 627 -12.20 -9.22 -11.69
CA ALA A 627 -13.34 -8.92 -10.82
C ALA A 627 -14.46 -9.99 -10.85
N GLU A 628 -14.61 -10.74 -11.95
CA GLU A 628 -15.65 -11.78 -12.08
C GLU A 628 -15.32 -13.06 -11.29
N ALA A 629 -14.10 -13.22 -10.80
CA ALA A 629 -13.66 -14.38 -10.01
C ALA A 629 -13.90 -14.21 -8.49
N PHE A 630 -14.35 -13.04 -8.04
CA PHE A 630 -14.42 -12.69 -6.62
C PHE A 630 -15.84 -12.41 -6.15
N GLU A 631 -16.08 -12.64 -4.85
CA GLU A 631 -17.31 -12.25 -4.16
C GLU A 631 -17.13 -10.95 -3.36
N ALA A 632 -15.90 -10.65 -2.94
CA ALA A 632 -15.59 -9.53 -2.07
C ALA A 632 -14.41 -8.69 -2.58
N TYR A 633 -14.55 -7.39 -2.40
CA TYR A 633 -13.53 -6.38 -2.64
C TYR A 633 -13.08 -5.79 -1.30
N ALA A 634 -11.79 -5.88 -1.03
CA ALA A 634 -11.23 -5.57 0.28
C ALA A 634 -10.37 -4.30 0.28
N VAL A 635 -10.61 -3.45 1.28
CA VAL A 635 -9.87 -2.21 1.56
C VAL A 635 -9.37 -2.18 3.00
N THR A 636 -8.48 -1.26 3.35
CA THR A 636 -8.13 -0.92 4.73
C THR A 636 -9.09 0.13 5.29
N GLY A 637 -9.04 0.31 6.60
CA GLY A 637 -9.71 1.39 7.32
C GLY A 637 -8.75 2.16 8.21
N TYR A 638 -7.48 2.27 7.80
CA TYR A 638 -6.45 2.98 8.56
C TYR A 638 -6.68 4.49 8.56
N PHE A 639 -6.49 5.11 9.72
CA PHE A 639 -6.43 6.57 9.88
C PHE A 639 -5.33 6.98 10.86
N GLY A 640 -4.81 8.20 10.71
CA GLY A 640 -3.85 8.81 11.62
C GLY A 640 -2.38 8.43 11.41
N GLY A 641 -2.03 7.88 10.24
CA GLY A 641 -0.66 7.62 9.84
C GLY A 641 0.23 8.87 9.81
N PHE A 642 -0.32 10.04 9.51
CA PHE A 642 0.44 11.28 9.36
C PHE A 642 0.89 11.84 10.71
N LEU A 643 0.21 11.53 11.81
CA LEU A 643 0.51 12.09 13.13
C LEU A 643 1.94 11.79 13.60
N GLY A 644 2.52 10.66 13.19
CA GLY A 644 3.87 10.26 13.56
C GLY A 644 4.95 10.56 12.53
N THR A 645 4.69 11.41 11.54
CA THR A 645 5.70 11.80 10.54
C THR A 645 6.54 12.99 11.02
N SER A 646 7.66 13.25 10.33
CA SER A 646 8.57 14.35 10.69
C SER A 646 7.91 15.72 10.52
N GLU A 647 6.95 15.83 9.59
CA GLU A 647 6.18 17.04 9.32
C GLU A 647 5.26 17.42 10.49
N ARG A 648 4.86 16.45 11.33
CA ARG A 648 4.03 16.68 12.52
C ARG A 648 4.83 16.80 13.82
N ALA A 649 6.15 16.58 13.78
CA ALA A 649 6.98 16.47 14.98
C ALA A 649 6.91 17.70 15.89
N ASP A 650 7.14 18.91 15.35
CA ASP A 650 7.15 20.15 16.15
C ASP A 650 5.80 20.41 16.83
N MET A 651 4.71 20.16 16.13
CA MET A 651 3.35 20.30 16.64
C MET A 651 3.10 19.34 17.80
N VAL A 652 3.42 18.06 17.63
CA VAL A 652 3.22 17.06 18.69
C VAL A 652 4.13 17.35 19.88
N GLN A 653 5.39 17.75 19.67
CA GLN A 653 6.30 18.14 20.75
C GLN A 653 5.77 19.34 21.55
N GLU A 654 5.17 20.33 20.88
CA GLU A 654 4.51 21.43 21.56
C GLU A 654 3.34 20.94 22.42
N TRP A 655 2.47 20.06 21.90
CA TRP A 655 1.36 19.48 22.67
C TRP A 655 1.85 18.74 23.90
N LEU A 656 2.92 17.96 23.78
CA LEU A 656 3.54 17.24 24.89
C LEU A 656 4.10 18.19 25.94
N ALA A 657 4.74 19.28 25.54
CA ALA A 657 5.23 20.30 26.46
C ALA A 657 4.08 21.00 27.21
N GLN A 658 3.03 21.41 26.49
CA GLN A 658 1.84 22.04 27.07
C GLN A 658 1.12 21.10 28.04
N SER A 659 1.00 19.83 27.67
CA SER A 659 0.36 18.79 28.49
C SER A 659 1.11 18.56 29.81
N ARG A 660 2.44 18.41 29.76
CA ARG A 660 3.28 18.27 30.97
C ARG A 660 3.23 19.51 31.86
N ALA A 661 3.18 20.71 31.27
CA ALA A 661 3.07 21.96 32.04
C ALA A 661 1.71 22.10 32.74
N ARG A 662 0.63 21.57 32.13
CA ARG A 662 -0.74 21.64 32.65
C ARG A 662 -1.01 20.64 33.77
N ASP A 663 -0.58 19.39 33.60
CA ASP A 663 -0.73 18.35 34.62
C ASP A 663 0.44 17.35 34.56
N PRO A 664 1.49 17.55 35.38
CA PRO A 664 2.63 16.63 35.46
C PRO A 664 2.25 15.20 35.88
N GLY A 665 1.10 14.99 36.55
CA GLY A 665 0.61 13.68 36.95
C GLY A 665 -0.10 12.92 35.82
N ARG A 666 -0.50 13.62 34.76
CA ARG A 666 -1.11 13.05 33.55
C ARG A 666 -0.46 13.65 32.30
N PRO A 667 0.82 13.32 32.04
CA PRO A 667 1.67 14.06 31.10
C PRO A 667 1.16 14.08 29.66
N PHE A 668 0.27 13.16 29.27
CA PHE A 668 -0.30 13.09 27.93
C PHE A 668 -1.76 13.54 27.82
N ALA A 669 -2.47 13.81 28.92
CA ALA A 669 -3.92 14.00 28.87
C ALA A 669 -4.37 15.15 27.96
N HIS A 670 -3.65 16.27 27.94
CA HIS A 670 -3.99 17.37 27.04
C HIS A 670 -3.58 17.08 25.59
N ALA A 671 -2.42 16.45 25.38
CA ALA A 671 -1.94 16.08 24.05
C ALA A 671 -2.84 15.03 23.39
N ILE A 672 -3.38 14.06 24.16
CA ILE A 672 -4.34 13.07 23.68
C ILE A 672 -5.63 13.76 23.20
N ALA A 673 -6.15 14.73 23.94
CA ALA A 673 -7.35 15.45 23.52
C ALA A 673 -7.14 16.22 22.22
N LEU A 674 -5.97 16.85 22.03
CA LEU A 674 -5.61 17.53 20.78
C LEU A 674 -5.43 16.53 19.63
N ALA A 675 -4.68 15.44 19.85
CA ALA A 675 -4.49 14.42 18.85
C ALA A 675 -5.79 13.73 18.45
N ALA A 676 -6.71 13.47 19.39
CA ALA A 676 -8.00 12.88 19.06
C ALA A 676 -8.86 13.80 18.18
N GLN A 677 -8.83 15.11 18.43
CA GLN A 677 -9.48 16.09 17.57
C GLN A 677 -8.82 16.15 16.19
N GLU A 678 -7.48 16.17 16.16
CA GLU A 678 -6.71 16.14 14.92
C GLU A 678 -7.00 14.88 14.08
N LEU A 679 -6.98 13.70 14.70
CA LEU A 679 -7.30 12.43 14.03
C LEU A 679 -8.76 12.35 13.57
N LEU A 680 -9.67 13.08 14.24
CA LEU A 680 -11.07 13.11 13.84
C LEU A 680 -11.27 13.87 12.54
N ASP A 681 -10.74 15.10 12.45
CA ASP A 681 -11.09 16.03 11.36
C ASP A 681 -9.99 17.02 10.94
N GLY A 682 -8.79 16.96 11.52
CA GLY A 682 -7.67 17.82 11.13
C GLY A 682 -7.81 19.27 11.59
N SER A 683 -8.80 19.59 12.43
CA SER A 683 -9.10 20.98 12.81
C SER A 683 -8.03 21.64 13.68
N VAL A 684 -7.03 20.91 14.19
CA VAL A 684 -5.98 21.48 15.02
C VAL A 684 -4.89 22.14 14.16
N ASN A 685 -4.54 21.55 13.00
CA ASN A 685 -3.58 22.15 12.06
C ASN A 685 -4.20 22.65 10.73
N GLY A 686 -5.47 22.34 10.48
CA GLY A 686 -6.20 22.74 9.27
C GLY A 686 -6.03 21.81 8.07
N GLN A 687 -5.52 20.59 8.24
CA GLN A 687 -5.29 19.59 7.19
C GLN A 687 -6.11 18.32 7.49
N ALA A 688 -7.08 18.03 6.62
CA ALA A 688 -8.04 16.95 6.84
C ALA A 688 -7.56 15.59 6.31
N GLU A 689 -6.47 15.53 5.55
CA GLU A 689 -5.92 14.31 4.96
C GLU A 689 -5.56 13.28 6.03
N ASP A 690 -5.82 11.99 5.75
CA ASP A 690 -5.51 10.87 6.66
C ASP A 690 -6.27 10.91 8.01
N THR A 691 -7.28 11.77 8.13
CA THR A 691 -8.20 11.81 9.27
C THR A 691 -9.36 10.83 9.11
N LEU A 692 -10.03 10.51 10.20
CA LEU A 692 -11.23 9.68 10.18
C LEU A 692 -12.36 10.33 9.35
N ALA A 693 -12.50 11.65 9.37
CA ALA A 693 -13.47 12.36 8.55
C ALA A 693 -13.16 12.23 7.06
N ASP A 694 -11.91 12.34 6.64
CA ASP A 694 -11.51 12.15 5.25
C ASP A 694 -11.74 10.70 4.78
N LEU A 695 -11.36 9.74 5.62
CA LEU A 695 -11.62 8.32 5.37
C LEU A 695 -13.11 8.02 5.17
N LEU A 696 -13.98 8.53 6.06
CA LEU A 696 -15.43 8.26 6.01
C LEU A 696 -16.19 9.07 4.95
N ASN A 697 -15.69 10.25 4.55
CA ASN A 697 -16.43 11.14 3.65
C ASN A 697 -15.91 11.18 2.21
N ARG A 698 -14.67 10.76 1.96
CA ARG A 698 -14.08 10.76 0.62
C ARG A 698 -13.59 9.38 0.18
N VAL A 699 -12.75 8.74 0.99
CA VAL A 699 -12.02 7.53 0.60
C VAL A 699 -12.92 6.28 0.61
N LEU A 700 -13.58 5.97 1.72
CA LEU A 700 -14.46 4.78 1.80
C LEU A 700 -15.73 4.91 0.94
N PRO A 701 -16.38 6.09 0.79
CA PRO A 701 -17.47 6.25 -0.15
C PRO A 701 -17.09 5.97 -1.61
N TYR A 702 -15.86 6.33 -2.01
CA TYR A 702 -15.31 5.99 -3.32
C TYR A 702 -15.26 4.47 -3.50
N HIS A 703 -14.63 3.75 -2.57
CA HIS A 703 -14.51 2.29 -2.63
C HIS A 703 -15.87 1.57 -2.55
N ALA A 704 -16.80 2.09 -1.76
CA ALA A 704 -18.17 1.58 -1.72
C ALA A 704 -18.89 1.71 -3.07
N ARG A 705 -18.61 2.76 -3.85
CA ARG A 705 -19.11 2.89 -5.21
C ARG A 705 -18.47 1.84 -6.13
N ILE A 706 -17.14 1.68 -6.11
CA ILE A 706 -16.44 0.70 -6.95
C ILE A 706 -16.94 -0.73 -6.67
N ALA A 707 -17.11 -1.09 -5.41
CA ALA A 707 -17.64 -2.40 -5.02
C ALA A 707 -19.05 -2.64 -5.60
N ARG A 708 -19.95 -1.65 -5.47
CA ARG A 708 -21.31 -1.73 -6.03
C ARG A 708 -21.33 -1.83 -7.55
N GLU A 709 -20.48 -1.06 -8.24
CA GLU A 709 -20.39 -1.05 -9.71
C GLU A 709 -19.92 -2.40 -10.27
N ASN A 710 -19.09 -3.12 -9.53
CA ASN A 710 -18.62 -4.45 -9.90
C ASN A 710 -19.44 -5.59 -9.28
N GLY A 711 -20.47 -5.29 -8.49
CA GLY A 711 -21.29 -6.31 -7.83
C GLY A 711 -20.51 -7.15 -6.83
N LEU A 712 -19.60 -6.53 -6.07
CA LEU A 712 -18.77 -7.13 -5.03
C LEU A 712 -19.21 -6.63 -3.65
N ALA A 713 -19.10 -7.49 -2.65
CA ALA A 713 -19.26 -7.08 -1.25
C ALA A 713 -18.06 -6.23 -0.83
N LEU A 714 -18.30 -5.07 -0.20
CA LEU A 714 -17.23 -4.25 0.36
C LEU A 714 -16.84 -4.80 1.74
N VAL A 715 -15.61 -5.31 1.86
CA VAL A 715 -15.06 -5.82 3.12
C VAL A 715 -13.80 -5.05 3.50
N MET A 716 -13.45 -5.07 4.78
CA MET A 716 -12.22 -4.47 5.28
C MET A 716 -11.25 -5.60 5.64
N TYR A 717 -10.05 -5.61 5.05
CA TYR A 717 -9.02 -6.60 5.41
C TYR A 717 -8.19 -6.16 6.60
N GLU A 718 -8.00 -4.86 6.82
CA GLU A 718 -7.31 -4.29 7.98
C GLU A 718 -7.90 -2.93 8.40
N GLY A 719 -8.49 -2.88 9.59
CA GLY A 719 -9.17 -1.71 10.14
C GLY A 719 -8.58 -1.27 11.47
N GLY A 720 -8.47 0.05 11.65
CA GLY A 720 -8.02 0.64 12.90
C GLY A 720 -7.23 1.93 12.70
N THR A 721 -6.41 2.27 13.68
CA THR A 721 -5.52 3.44 13.60
C THR A 721 -4.13 3.00 13.13
N HIS A 722 -3.45 3.90 12.43
CA HIS A 722 -2.04 3.78 12.05
C HIS A 722 -1.19 4.86 12.75
N ALA A 723 -1.60 5.30 13.94
CA ALA A 723 -0.86 6.28 14.74
C ALA A 723 0.44 5.68 15.32
N VAL A 724 1.52 5.75 14.53
CA VAL A 724 2.87 5.25 14.83
C VAL A 724 3.92 6.22 14.29
N GLY A 725 5.12 6.24 14.89
CA GLY A 725 6.25 6.97 14.33
C GLY A 725 6.64 6.44 12.94
N ILE A 726 6.95 7.33 12.00
CA ILE A 726 7.36 6.99 10.63
C ILE A 726 8.76 7.55 10.34
N GLY A 727 9.60 6.75 9.68
CA GLY A 727 10.96 7.14 9.34
C GLY A 727 11.80 7.43 10.60
N PRO A 728 12.50 8.58 10.68
CA PRO A 728 13.30 8.93 11.86
C PRO A 728 12.50 9.03 13.16
N MET A 729 11.19 9.29 13.08
CA MET A 729 10.33 9.47 14.26
C MET A 729 10.11 8.17 15.05
N VAL A 730 10.38 7.01 14.46
CA VAL A 730 10.34 5.70 15.15
C VAL A 730 11.29 5.67 16.36
N ASP A 731 12.42 6.38 16.29
CA ASP A 731 13.42 6.40 17.36
C ASP A 731 13.19 7.51 18.41
N ASP A 732 12.10 8.28 18.30
CA ASP A 732 11.67 9.22 19.34
C ASP A 732 10.87 8.48 20.43
N GLU A 733 11.51 8.27 21.58
CA GLU A 733 10.91 7.59 22.74
C GLU A 733 9.71 8.35 23.32
N ALA A 734 9.76 9.69 23.38
CA ALA A 734 8.67 10.48 23.94
C ALA A 734 7.44 10.48 23.03
N LEU A 735 7.64 10.51 21.72
CA LEU A 735 6.59 10.32 20.74
C LEU A 735 6.00 8.90 20.84
N SER A 736 6.86 7.89 20.92
CA SER A 736 6.42 6.49 21.05
C SER A 736 5.56 6.28 22.30
N GLU A 737 5.99 6.74 23.46
CA GLU A 737 5.21 6.67 24.72
C GLU A 737 3.85 7.37 24.58
N PHE A 738 3.82 8.53 23.93
CA PHE A 738 2.61 9.29 23.68
C PHE A 738 1.64 8.56 22.75
N LEU A 739 2.12 8.07 21.60
CA LEU A 739 1.30 7.36 20.62
C LEU A 739 0.75 6.06 21.19
N ILE A 740 1.54 5.36 22.02
CA ILE A 740 1.06 4.21 22.79
C ILE A 740 -0.07 4.64 23.73
N ALA A 741 0.09 5.72 24.51
CA ALA A 741 -0.96 6.20 25.40
C ALA A 741 -2.24 6.62 24.65
N LEU A 742 -2.09 7.26 23.48
CA LEU A 742 -3.19 7.65 22.60
C LEU A 742 -3.98 6.44 22.10
N ASN A 743 -3.32 5.39 21.62
CA ASN A 743 -3.95 4.20 21.03
C ASN A 743 -4.92 3.45 21.96
N TYR A 744 -4.71 3.57 23.28
CA TYR A 744 -5.54 2.91 24.31
C TYR A 744 -6.35 3.90 25.16
N SER A 745 -6.52 5.14 24.68
CA SER A 745 -7.29 6.19 25.35
C SER A 745 -8.80 6.05 25.13
N ASP A 746 -9.59 6.72 25.97
CA ASP A 746 -11.05 6.82 25.79
C ASP A 746 -11.39 7.47 24.44
N GLU A 747 -10.61 8.47 24.06
CA GLU A 747 -10.76 9.19 22.80
C GLU A 747 -10.53 8.30 21.58
N MET A 748 -9.52 7.41 21.61
CA MET A 748 -9.31 6.44 20.52
C MET A 748 -10.45 5.42 20.44
N GLY A 749 -10.99 4.96 21.58
CA GLY A 749 -12.18 4.12 21.60
C GLY A 749 -13.40 4.79 20.93
N ALA A 750 -13.57 6.11 21.12
CA ALA A 750 -14.61 6.87 20.45
C ALA A 750 -14.39 6.99 18.93
N LEU A 751 -13.14 7.14 18.47
CA LEU A 751 -12.79 7.15 17.05
C LEU A 751 -13.05 5.79 16.40
N TYR A 752 -12.71 4.68 17.07
CA TYR A 752 -13.04 3.33 16.60
C TYR A 752 -14.56 3.12 16.48
N SER A 753 -15.33 3.57 17.47
CA SER A 753 -16.79 3.47 17.42
C SER A 753 -17.35 4.20 16.19
N ARG A 754 -16.86 5.41 15.91
CA ARG A 754 -17.24 6.19 14.72
C ARG A 754 -16.82 5.54 13.41
N LEU A 755 -15.64 4.94 13.35
CA LEU A 755 -15.18 4.20 12.18
C LEU A 755 -16.08 3.00 11.88
N ILE A 756 -16.42 2.20 12.89
CA ILE A 756 -17.28 1.03 12.74
C ILE A 756 -18.69 1.43 12.31
N ASP A 757 -19.27 2.46 12.93
CA ASP A 757 -20.60 2.95 12.58
C ASP A 757 -20.62 3.55 11.17
N GLY A 758 -19.63 4.38 10.83
CA GLY A 758 -19.50 4.97 9.49
C GLY A 758 -19.27 3.91 8.40
N TRP A 759 -18.50 2.87 8.69
CA TRP A 759 -18.32 1.72 7.78
C TRP A 759 -19.64 1.03 7.46
N ARG A 760 -20.46 0.76 8.49
CA ARG A 760 -21.80 0.17 8.33
C ARG A 760 -22.73 1.08 7.54
N ASP A 761 -22.71 2.38 7.82
CA ASP A 761 -23.55 3.37 7.13
C ASP A 761 -23.23 3.48 5.62
N LEU A 762 -21.97 3.23 5.24
CA LEU A 762 -21.53 3.19 3.84
C LEU A 762 -21.91 1.89 3.11
N GLY A 763 -22.49 0.93 3.81
CA GLY A 763 -22.82 -0.39 3.30
C GLY A 763 -21.65 -1.37 3.28
N GLY A 764 -20.61 -1.13 4.08
CA GLY A 764 -19.56 -2.10 4.33
C GLY A 764 -20.10 -3.32 5.07
N GLU A 765 -19.72 -4.52 4.63
CA GLU A 765 -20.35 -5.77 5.09
C GLU A 765 -19.58 -6.48 6.19
N LEU A 766 -18.23 -6.42 6.18
CA LEU A 766 -17.38 -7.05 7.18
C LEU A 766 -16.23 -6.11 7.56
N PHE A 767 -16.08 -5.83 8.85
CA PHE A 767 -14.99 -5.00 9.38
C PHE A 767 -13.94 -5.89 10.04
N ASN A 768 -12.75 -6.05 9.46
CA ASN A 768 -11.64 -6.77 10.12
C ASN A 768 -10.77 -5.81 10.93
N ALA A 769 -10.79 -5.95 12.26
CA ALA A 769 -9.78 -5.30 13.10
C ALA A 769 -8.41 -5.95 12.85
N PHE A 770 -7.35 -5.16 12.70
CA PHE A 770 -6.05 -5.65 12.21
C PHE A 770 -5.53 -6.87 12.98
N VAL A 771 -5.29 -6.75 14.29
CA VAL A 771 -4.84 -7.88 15.13
C VAL A 771 -5.45 -7.83 16.54
N ASP A 772 -5.60 -9.01 17.13
CA ASP A 772 -6.24 -9.25 18.43
C ASP A 772 -5.40 -8.75 19.63
N VAL A 773 -4.30 -9.42 19.96
CA VAL A 773 -3.57 -9.21 21.21
C VAL A 773 -2.07 -9.12 20.92
N GLN A 774 -1.50 -7.93 21.08
CA GLN A 774 -0.09 -7.68 20.84
C GLN A 774 0.44 -6.55 21.70
N ALA A 775 1.62 -6.73 22.29
CA ALA A 775 2.29 -5.67 23.01
C ALA A 775 2.63 -4.50 22.07
N PRO A 776 2.37 -3.25 22.47
CA PRO A 776 2.77 -2.10 21.69
C PRO A 776 4.29 -1.91 21.77
N THR A 777 4.89 -1.45 20.67
CA THR A 777 6.32 -1.12 20.58
C THR A 777 6.50 0.22 19.85
N LYS A 778 7.75 0.65 19.68
CA LYS A 778 8.06 1.81 18.81
C LYS A 778 7.62 1.61 17.36
N TRP A 779 7.41 0.36 16.93
CA TRP A 779 6.95 -0.01 15.60
C TRP A 779 5.43 -0.03 15.47
N GLY A 780 4.68 0.31 16.53
CA GLY A 780 3.22 0.44 16.48
C GLY A 780 2.50 -0.18 17.65
N SER A 781 1.20 0.13 17.74
CA SER A 781 0.26 -0.36 18.75
C SER A 781 -0.85 -1.18 18.09
N TRP A 782 -0.47 -2.23 17.36
CA TRP A 782 -1.36 -2.95 16.46
C TRP A 782 -2.44 -3.78 17.19
N GLY A 783 -2.05 -4.56 18.19
CA GLY A 783 -2.94 -5.47 18.93
C GLY A 783 -4.03 -4.72 19.67
N ALA A 784 -5.30 -5.00 19.38
CA ALA A 784 -6.46 -4.36 20.02
C ALA A 784 -6.38 -4.40 21.56
N LEU A 785 -5.88 -5.51 22.12
CA LEU A 785 -5.42 -5.66 23.50
C LEU A 785 -3.89 -5.70 23.58
N ARG A 786 -3.31 -5.17 24.67
CA ARG A 786 -1.85 -5.24 24.90
C ARG A 786 -1.38 -6.63 25.36
N HIS A 787 -2.24 -7.31 26.09
CA HIS A 787 -2.09 -8.66 26.64
C HIS A 787 -3.48 -9.18 27.06
N LEU A 788 -3.61 -10.47 27.38
CA LEU A 788 -4.90 -11.09 27.73
C LEU A 788 -5.63 -10.42 28.91
N ASP A 789 -4.88 -9.89 29.88
CA ASP A 789 -5.45 -9.22 31.06
C ASP A 789 -5.78 -7.73 30.85
N ASP A 790 -5.60 -7.23 29.62
CA ASP A 790 -5.86 -5.82 29.31
C ASP A 790 -7.37 -5.58 29.16
N GLU A 791 -7.80 -4.37 29.55
CA GLU A 791 -9.15 -3.85 29.34
C GLU A 791 -8.99 -2.39 28.92
N ASN A 792 -9.44 -2.06 27.72
CA ASN A 792 -9.24 -0.73 27.17
C ASN A 792 -10.42 -0.27 26.28
N PRO A 793 -10.60 1.05 26.08
CA PRO A 793 -11.73 1.59 25.33
C PRO A 793 -11.78 1.20 23.85
N ARG A 794 -10.62 0.95 23.23
CA ARG A 794 -10.53 0.51 21.83
C ARG A 794 -11.08 -0.91 21.68
N TRP A 795 -10.71 -1.82 22.58
CA TRP A 795 -11.28 -3.17 22.63
C TRP A 795 -12.80 -3.14 22.86
N ASN A 796 -13.26 -2.29 23.78
CA ASN A 796 -14.69 -2.12 24.05
C ASN A 796 -15.49 -1.66 22.81
N ALA A 797 -14.90 -0.80 21.96
CA ALA A 797 -15.52 -0.37 20.71
C ALA A 797 -15.68 -1.54 19.72
N LEU A 798 -14.69 -2.43 19.62
CA LEU A 798 -14.79 -3.64 18.80
C LEU A 798 -15.87 -4.60 19.32
N LEU A 799 -15.93 -4.83 20.64
CA LEU A 799 -16.97 -5.67 21.24
C LEU A 799 -18.38 -5.09 21.06
N ALA A 800 -18.53 -3.78 21.11
CA ALA A 800 -19.81 -3.12 20.81
C ALA A 800 -20.19 -3.19 19.32
N GLY A 801 -19.20 -3.41 18.45
CA GLY A 801 -19.37 -3.63 17.02
C GLY A 801 -19.75 -5.07 16.63
N GLN A 802 -19.58 -6.05 17.53
CA GLN A 802 -20.12 -7.40 17.33
C GLN A 802 -21.64 -7.36 17.32
#